data_AF-A0A1R3I3K8-F1
#
_entry.id   AF-A0A1R3I3K8-F1
#
_cell.length_a   1.000
_cell.length_b   1.000
_cell.length_c   1.000
_cell.angle_alpha   90.00
_cell.angle_beta   90.00
_cell.angle_gamma   90.00
#
_symmetry.space_group_name_H-M   'P 1'
#
loop_
_entity.id
_entity.type
_entity.pdbx_description
1 polymer ?
#
loop_
_entity_poly.entity_id
_entity_poly.type
_entity_poly.pdbx_seq_one_letter_code
_entity_poly.pdbx_strand_id
1 'polypeptide(L)'
;MSEDAGQMLVVYDDPSDQRSLSLDETSSTEESPDETRLSLETTNDAIPYIGQRFATHDAAYEFYSEFARRCGFSIRRHRTEGKDGVGKGLTRRYFVCHRAGNTPVKTSNDGKPQRNRKSSRCGCQAYLRISKVTDLGPAEWRVTGFVNHHNHELLEPNQVRFLPAYRTISDADKNRILMFAKTGISVQQMMRLMELEKCVEPGYLPFTEKDVRNLLQAFRKLDQEDESIDLLRMCRNIKEKDPNFKFEYSLDSNGRLDNIAWSYASSVQSYDIFGDAVVFDTTHRLTAFDMPLGIWIGVNNYGMPCFFGCALLRDENLRSLSWALKAFLGFMDGKAPQTILTDQNMCLKEAIAIEMPSTKHTLCIWMIVAKFPSWFNAVLGERYNEWKAEFYRLYNLESIEDFELGWRDMVNSFGLHTNRHISNLFALRSMWALPYLRSHFFAGMTTTGHSKAINAFIQRFLSAQTRLAHFVEQVAVAVDFKDQAAEQQTMQQNLQNICLKTGAPMESHAASILTPFAFSKLQEQLVLAAHYASFQMDDGFLVRHHTKLDGGRKVYWVPQEGIISCSCHQFEFSGILCRHALRVLSTGNCFQIPDRYLPLRWRRISTSPTKVLHNSPSDHTERIQLLQSMVSTLVSESAKSKERLATATEQVTILLSRIREQPVASQGLRDISPIHRNI
;
A
#
# COMPACT_ATOMS: atom_id res chain seq x y z
N MET A 1 -42.11 -23.01 -11.59
CA MET A 1 -41.02 -23.61 -12.38
C MET A 1 -40.57 -22.58 -13.41
N SER A 2 -39.26 -22.36 -13.41
CA SER A 2 -38.42 -21.74 -14.44
C SER A 2 -38.61 -20.26 -14.77
N GLU A 3 -37.53 -19.52 -14.46
CA GLU A 3 -36.89 -18.46 -15.25
C GLU A 3 -37.71 -17.20 -15.55
N ASP A 4 -37.38 -16.09 -14.88
CA ASP A 4 -36.62 -15.01 -15.52
C ASP A 4 -36.22 -13.94 -14.49
N ALA A 5 -34.92 -13.89 -14.18
CA ALA A 5 -34.30 -12.81 -13.43
C ALA A 5 -32.98 -12.43 -14.13
N GLY A 6 -33.07 -12.13 -15.43
CA GLY A 6 -31.98 -11.52 -16.18
C GLY A 6 -32.00 -10.00 -16.06
N GLN A 7 -31.19 -9.43 -15.17
CA GLN A 7 -30.67 -8.05 -15.35
C GLN A 7 -29.15 -8.09 -15.43
N MET A 8 -28.73 -8.45 -16.64
CA MET A 8 -27.57 -7.98 -17.40
C MET A 8 -26.55 -7.15 -16.61
N LEU A 9 -25.57 -7.84 -16.04
CA LEU A 9 -24.30 -7.27 -15.61
C LEU A 9 -23.35 -7.43 -16.81
N VAL A 10 -23.13 -6.34 -17.55
CA VAL A 10 -22.20 -6.31 -18.68
C VAL A 10 -20.79 -6.45 -18.11
N VAL A 11 -20.23 -7.65 -18.24
CA VAL A 11 -18.81 -7.93 -18.03
C VAL A 11 -18.11 -7.52 -19.32
N TYR A 12 -17.35 -6.43 -19.27
CA TYR A 12 -16.30 -6.20 -20.27
C TYR A 12 -15.15 -7.14 -19.92
N ASP A 13 -15.10 -8.28 -20.60
CA ASP A 13 -13.88 -9.06 -20.74
C ASP A 13 -13.00 -8.33 -21.77
N ASP A 14 -11.84 -7.87 -21.33
CA ASP A 14 -10.74 -7.41 -22.17
C ASP A 14 -9.84 -8.62 -22.46
N PRO A 15 -9.81 -9.17 -23.69
CA PRO A 15 -8.91 -10.24 -24.05
C PRO A 15 -7.64 -9.62 -24.64
N SER A 16 -6.73 -9.18 -23.79
CA SER A 16 -5.39 -8.78 -24.20
C SER A 16 -4.35 -9.26 -23.21
N ASP A 17 -4.04 -10.57 -23.27
CA ASP A 17 -2.67 -11.09 -23.07
C ASP A 17 -2.63 -12.61 -23.30
N GLN A 18 -2.69 -13.00 -24.57
CA GLN A 18 -2.13 -14.27 -25.04
C GLN A 18 -1.38 -14.03 -26.35
N ARG A 19 -0.14 -13.55 -26.25
CA ARG A 19 0.87 -13.76 -27.29
C ARG A 19 1.86 -14.80 -26.80
N SER A 20 1.47 -16.06 -26.98
CA SER A 20 2.38 -17.19 -27.08
C SER A 20 3.25 -17.01 -28.33
N LEU A 21 4.52 -16.68 -28.15
CA LEU A 21 5.52 -16.79 -29.21
C LEU A 21 6.03 -18.24 -29.25
N SER A 22 5.36 -19.07 -30.04
CA SER A 22 5.91 -20.30 -30.59
C SER A 22 6.89 -19.93 -31.71
N LEU A 23 8.18 -20.22 -31.52
CA LEU A 23 9.17 -20.22 -32.59
C LEU A 23 9.34 -21.66 -33.03
N ASP A 24 8.63 -22.03 -34.10
CA ASP A 24 8.86 -23.26 -34.83
C ASP A 24 10.21 -23.24 -35.52
N GLU A 25 10.86 -24.40 -35.48
CA GLU A 25 12.02 -24.76 -36.26
C GLU A 25 11.71 -24.72 -37.76
N THR A 26 12.52 -24.01 -38.53
CA THR A 26 12.71 -24.33 -39.95
C THR A 26 14.19 -24.37 -40.26
N SER A 27 14.62 -25.57 -40.62
CA SER A 27 15.91 -25.92 -41.18
C SER A 27 16.19 -25.19 -42.49
N SER A 28 17.41 -24.70 -42.66
CA SER A 28 18.08 -24.68 -43.96
C SER A 28 19.59 -24.77 -43.75
N THR A 29 20.12 -25.93 -44.07
CA THR A 29 21.52 -26.21 -44.41
C THR A 29 22.04 -25.24 -45.45
N GLU A 30 23.25 -24.70 -45.25
CA GLU A 30 24.26 -24.56 -46.31
C GLU A 30 25.67 -24.31 -45.71
N GLU A 31 26.55 -25.25 -46.07
CA GLU A 31 28.01 -25.27 -46.28
C GLU A 31 29.00 -24.38 -45.49
N SER A 32 30.05 -25.05 -44.99
CA SER A 32 31.31 -24.46 -44.56
C SER A 32 32.13 -23.96 -45.75
N PRO A 33 33.08 -23.03 -45.54
CA PRO A 33 34.47 -23.44 -45.74
C PRO A 33 35.45 -22.94 -44.66
N ASP A 34 36.25 -23.91 -44.22
CA ASP A 34 37.68 -23.91 -43.89
C ASP A 34 38.44 -22.70 -43.32
N GLU A 35 39.18 -23.04 -42.27
CA GLU A 35 40.47 -22.56 -41.78
C GLU A 35 40.95 -21.13 -42.12
N THR A 36 41.12 -20.32 -41.07
CA THR A 36 42.41 -19.62 -40.88
C THR A 36 42.76 -19.54 -39.40
N ARG A 37 43.73 -20.37 -38.98
CA ARG A 37 44.43 -20.30 -37.70
C ARG A 37 45.11 -18.94 -37.55
N LEU A 38 44.63 -18.12 -36.62
CA LEU A 38 45.40 -17.01 -36.05
C LEU A 38 45.79 -17.40 -34.63
N SER A 39 46.96 -18.04 -34.53
CA SER A 39 47.71 -18.26 -33.31
C SER A 39 48.07 -16.91 -32.68
N LEU A 40 47.35 -16.53 -31.62
CA LEU A 40 47.80 -15.49 -30.70
C LEU A 40 48.95 -16.05 -29.87
N GLU A 41 50.16 -15.61 -30.22
CA GLU A 41 51.40 -15.79 -29.45
C GLU A 41 51.14 -15.43 -27.98
N THR A 42 51.10 -16.46 -27.13
CA THR A 42 51.02 -16.28 -25.68
C THR A 42 52.45 -16.13 -25.18
N THR A 43 52.77 -14.97 -24.64
CA THR A 43 54.04 -14.73 -23.93
C THR A 43 54.24 -15.79 -22.83
N ASN A 44 55.47 -16.30 -22.71
CA ASN A 44 55.89 -17.37 -21.79
C ASN A 44 55.74 -17.04 -20.27
N ASP A 45 55.05 -15.96 -19.88
CA ASP A 45 54.93 -15.46 -18.50
C ASP A 45 53.75 -16.06 -17.70
N ALA A 46 53.00 -17.00 -18.27
CA ALA A 46 51.72 -17.42 -17.71
C ALA A 46 51.79 -18.56 -16.67
N ILE A 47 52.80 -19.43 -16.70
CA ILE A 47 52.85 -20.64 -15.88
C ILE A 47 53.79 -20.43 -14.68
N PRO A 48 53.33 -20.64 -13.43
CA PRO A 48 54.20 -20.57 -12.26
C PRO A 48 55.39 -21.52 -12.39
N TYR A 49 56.58 -21.06 -12.01
CA TYR A 49 57.80 -21.88 -12.03
C TYR A 49 58.59 -21.77 -10.73
N ILE A 50 59.34 -22.83 -10.41
CA ILE A 50 60.20 -22.85 -9.22
C ILE A 50 61.31 -21.81 -9.38
N GLY A 51 61.48 -20.95 -8.39
CA GLY A 51 62.42 -19.84 -8.43
C GLY A 51 61.79 -18.47 -8.72
N GLN A 52 60.53 -18.42 -9.17
CA GLN A 52 59.83 -17.16 -9.42
C GLN A 52 59.72 -16.31 -8.15
N ARG A 53 59.93 -15.00 -8.28
CA ARG A 53 60.09 -14.05 -7.16
C ARG A 53 58.90 -13.09 -7.07
N PHE A 54 58.45 -12.80 -5.86
CA PHE A 54 57.38 -11.87 -5.55
C PHE A 54 57.77 -10.96 -4.38
N ALA A 55 57.37 -9.69 -4.43
CA ALA A 55 57.62 -8.75 -3.34
C ALA A 55 56.83 -9.13 -2.06
N THR A 56 55.62 -9.66 -2.21
CA THR A 56 54.76 -10.05 -1.09
C THR A 56 54.12 -11.41 -1.35
N HIS A 57 53.68 -12.08 -0.28
CA HIS A 57 52.89 -13.30 -0.44
C HIS A 57 51.52 -13.05 -1.07
N ASP A 58 51.00 -11.82 -0.99
CA ASP A 58 49.71 -11.47 -1.60
C ASP A 58 49.85 -11.26 -3.10
N ALA A 59 50.96 -10.65 -3.57
CA ALA A 59 51.28 -10.61 -4.99
C ALA A 59 51.40 -12.04 -5.58
N ALA A 60 52.03 -12.96 -4.85
CA ALA A 60 52.09 -14.37 -5.24
C ALA A 60 50.70 -15.05 -5.25
N TYR A 61 49.82 -14.67 -4.32
CA TYR A 61 48.46 -15.18 -4.26
C TYR A 61 47.60 -14.69 -5.42
N GLU A 62 47.73 -13.41 -5.80
CA GLU A 62 47.04 -12.81 -6.94
C GLU A 62 47.50 -13.45 -8.26
N PHE A 63 48.82 -13.55 -8.45
CA PHE A 63 49.40 -14.23 -9.62
C PHE A 63 48.88 -15.66 -9.76
N TYR A 64 48.90 -16.44 -8.68
CA TYR A 64 48.42 -17.82 -8.73
C TYR A 64 46.89 -17.91 -8.85
N SER A 65 46.14 -16.94 -8.31
CA SER A 65 44.69 -16.88 -8.48
C SER A 65 44.30 -16.65 -9.94
N GLU A 66 45.06 -15.81 -10.66
CA GLU A 66 44.83 -15.52 -12.08
C GLU A 66 45.23 -16.70 -12.97
N PHE A 67 46.36 -17.36 -12.65
CA PHE A 67 46.70 -18.64 -13.27
C PHE A 67 45.58 -19.68 -13.06
N ALA A 68 45.13 -19.85 -11.82
CA ALA A 68 44.07 -20.81 -11.49
C ALA A 68 42.76 -20.50 -12.23
N ARG A 69 42.40 -19.21 -12.32
CA ARG A 69 41.21 -18.74 -13.04
C ARG A 69 41.25 -19.15 -14.51
N ARG A 70 42.38 -18.92 -15.19
CA ARG A 70 42.58 -19.31 -16.59
C ARG A 70 42.59 -20.82 -16.78
N CYS A 71 43.07 -21.55 -15.79
CA CYS A 71 43.12 -23.02 -15.81
C CYS A 71 41.86 -23.70 -15.25
N GLY A 72 40.75 -23.00 -15.01
CA GLY A 72 39.50 -23.69 -14.66
C GLY A 72 39.31 -24.04 -13.17
N PHE A 73 40.09 -23.48 -12.25
CA PHE A 73 39.94 -23.74 -10.81
C PHE A 73 40.11 -22.48 -9.96
N SER A 74 39.83 -22.60 -8.65
CA SER A 74 40.14 -21.54 -7.68
C SER A 74 41.05 -22.06 -6.58
N ILE A 75 41.74 -21.14 -5.92
CA ILE A 75 42.74 -21.45 -4.88
C ILE A 75 42.28 -21.01 -3.49
N ARG A 76 42.89 -21.59 -2.46
CA ARG A 76 42.74 -21.20 -1.06
C ARG A 76 44.08 -21.19 -0.35
N ARG A 77 44.23 -20.34 0.66
CA ARG A 77 45.40 -20.37 1.56
C ARG A 77 45.30 -21.60 2.47
N HIS A 78 46.35 -22.44 2.49
CA HIS A 78 46.45 -23.58 3.41
C HIS A 78 47.18 -23.16 4.71
N ARG A 79 46.95 -23.92 5.81
CA ARG A 79 47.68 -23.73 7.08
C ARG A 79 49.18 -23.74 6.85
N THR A 80 49.86 -22.90 7.62
CA THR A 80 51.27 -22.56 7.46
C THR A 80 52.08 -23.07 8.64
N GLU A 81 53.24 -23.65 8.36
CA GLU A 81 54.28 -23.92 9.36
C GLU A 81 55.21 -22.70 9.42
N GLY A 82 55.21 -22.00 10.55
CA GLY A 82 56.39 -21.24 10.97
C GLY A 82 57.36 -22.25 11.57
N LYS A 83 58.64 -22.20 11.22
CA LYS A 83 59.65 -22.96 11.97
C LYS A 83 59.59 -22.50 13.43
N ASP A 84 59.18 -23.43 14.29
CA ASP A 84 59.48 -23.54 15.71
C ASP A 84 59.56 -22.22 16.50
N GLY A 85 58.42 -21.84 17.10
CA GLY A 85 58.38 -21.24 18.44
C GLY A 85 59.09 -19.92 18.73
N VAL A 86 59.79 -19.28 17.79
CA VAL A 86 60.57 -18.06 18.06
C VAL A 86 60.36 -17.03 16.96
N GLY A 87 59.32 -16.20 17.12
CA GLY A 87 59.26 -14.79 16.69
C GLY A 87 59.53 -14.39 15.23
N LYS A 88 59.79 -15.31 14.28
CA LYS A 88 60.23 -14.98 12.90
C LYS A 88 59.11 -14.87 11.85
N GLY A 89 57.88 -14.64 12.28
CA GLY A 89 56.75 -14.37 11.38
C GLY A 89 56.51 -15.44 10.32
N LEU A 90 55.77 -15.08 9.28
CA LEU A 90 55.39 -15.97 8.19
C LEU A 90 56.58 -16.25 7.27
N THR A 91 57.11 -17.49 7.27
CA THR A 91 58.30 -17.88 6.48
C THR A 91 57.97 -18.75 5.26
N ARG A 92 56.78 -19.35 5.21
CA ARG A 92 56.32 -20.22 4.12
C ARG A 92 54.83 -19.97 3.86
N ARG A 93 54.30 -20.26 2.68
CA ARG A 93 52.86 -20.33 2.41
C ARG A 93 52.57 -21.39 1.36
N TYR A 94 51.42 -22.04 1.50
CA TYR A 94 50.85 -22.93 0.50
C TYR A 94 49.53 -22.34 0.01
N PHE A 95 49.42 -22.24 -1.30
CA PHE A 95 48.17 -21.97 -2.00
C PHE A 95 47.75 -23.26 -2.68
N VAL A 96 46.57 -23.78 -2.35
CA VAL A 96 46.12 -25.10 -2.81
C VAL A 96 44.82 -24.96 -3.58
N CYS A 97 44.49 -25.94 -4.42
CA CYS A 97 43.16 -26.01 -5.04
C CYS A 97 42.04 -25.94 -3.99
N HIS A 98 40.92 -25.28 -4.30
CA HIS A 98 39.75 -25.22 -3.43
C HIS A 98 39.19 -26.60 -3.04
N ARG A 99 39.42 -27.63 -3.88
CA ARG A 99 39.04 -29.04 -3.63
C ARG A 99 40.13 -29.85 -2.90
N ALA A 100 41.24 -29.21 -2.50
CA ALA A 100 42.36 -29.88 -1.85
C ALA A 100 42.02 -30.40 -0.45
N GLY A 101 42.68 -31.50 -0.06
CA GLY A 101 42.52 -32.17 1.22
C GLY A 101 41.20 -32.94 1.36
N ASN A 102 40.98 -33.56 2.52
CA ASN A 102 39.75 -34.30 2.80
C ASN A 102 38.75 -33.45 3.60
N THR A 103 37.48 -33.89 3.59
CA THR A 103 36.43 -33.30 4.41
C THR A 103 36.76 -33.55 5.89
N PRO A 104 36.85 -32.51 6.73
CA PRO A 104 37.06 -32.72 8.16
C PRO A 104 35.87 -33.49 8.74
N VAL A 105 36.16 -34.48 9.60
CA VAL A 105 35.12 -35.20 10.35
C VAL A 105 34.37 -34.19 11.22
N LYS A 106 33.07 -34.04 10.99
CA LYS A 106 32.23 -33.17 11.82
C LYS A 106 31.92 -33.89 13.14
N THR A 107 32.32 -33.32 14.26
CA THR A 107 31.71 -33.64 15.56
C THR A 107 30.26 -33.14 15.55
N SER A 108 29.30 -34.03 15.73
CA SER A 108 27.89 -33.68 15.87
C SER A 108 27.70 -32.85 17.14
N ASN A 109 27.04 -31.72 17.01
CA ASN A 109 26.71 -30.84 18.15
C ASN A 109 25.22 -30.53 18.02
N ASP A 110 24.39 -31.16 18.86
CA ASP A 110 22.93 -31.24 18.71
C ASP A 110 22.19 -29.90 18.93
N GLY A 111 22.89 -28.83 19.30
CA GLY A 111 22.29 -27.53 19.61
C GLY A 111 22.25 -26.49 18.48
N LYS A 112 22.73 -26.79 17.27
CA LYS A 112 22.75 -25.79 16.17
C LYS A 112 22.24 -26.38 14.84
N PRO A 113 21.26 -25.75 14.17
CA PRO A 113 20.83 -26.19 12.84
C PRO A 113 22.01 -26.11 11.86
N GLN A 114 22.52 -27.28 11.47
CA GLN A 114 23.67 -27.38 10.59
C GLN A 114 23.19 -27.48 9.14
N ARG A 115 23.65 -26.58 8.26
CA ARG A 115 23.37 -26.69 6.82
C ARG A 115 23.99 -27.98 6.28
N ASN A 116 23.17 -28.85 5.68
CA ASN A 116 23.57 -30.07 4.97
C ASN A 116 24.28 -29.75 3.64
N ARG A 117 25.47 -29.16 3.71
CA ARG A 117 26.32 -28.93 2.52
C ARG A 117 27.36 -30.05 2.41
N LYS A 118 27.30 -30.85 1.34
CA LYS A 118 28.38 -31.77 0.97
C LYS A 118 29.63 -30.96 0.63
N SER A 119 30.77 -31.37 1.17
CA SER A 119 32.07 -30.72 0.91
C SER A 119 32.49 -30.92 -0.55
N SER A 120 33.09 -29.90 -1.17
CA SER A 120 33.67 -29.99 -2.52
C SER A 120 35.07 -30.62 -2.54
N ARG A 121 35.62 -30.95 -1.36
CA ARG A 121 36.96 -31.51 -1.20
C ARG A 121 37.04 -32.96 -1.69
N CYS A 122 38.00 -33.25 -2.55
CA CYS A 122 38.24 -34.57 -3.13
C CYS A 122 39.71 -35.02 -2.99
N GLY A 123 40.47 -34.43 -2.06
CA GLY A 123 41.87 -34.79 -1.87
C GLY A 123 42.81 -34.27 -2.95
N CYS A 124 42.42 -33.24 -3.71
CA CYS A 124 43.28 -32.66 -4.75
C CYS A 124 44.64 -32.21 -4.19
N GLN A 125 45.72 -32.51 -4.90
CA GLN A 125 47.10 -32.23 -4.48
C GLN A 125 47.73 -31.07 -5.26
N ALA A 126 46.97 -30.34 -6.08
CA ALA A 126 47.49 -29.16 -6.76
C ALA A 126 47.83 -28.03 -5.76
N TYR A 127 49.04 -27.49 -5.86
CA TYR A 127 49.52 -26.41 -5.00
C TYR A 127 50.61 -25.52 -5.63
N LEU A 128 50.71 -24.30 -5.10
CA LEU A 128 51.87 -23.43 -5.21
C LEU A 128 52.42 -23.16 -3.80
N ARG A 129 53.73 -23.37 -3.62
CA ARG A 129 54.43 -23.19 -2.35
C ARG A 129 55.46 -22.08 -2.48
N ILE A 130 55.34 -21.06 -1.65
CA ILE A 130 56.29 -19.96 -1.56
C ILE A 130 57.01 -19.96 -0.22
N SER A 131 58.27 -19.55 -0.21
CA SER A 131 59.07 -19.37 1.01
C SER A 131 59.72 -17.99 1.00
N LYS A 132 59.84 -17.38 2.18
CA LYS A 132 60.49 -16.09 2.37
C LYS A 132 62.01 -16.30 2.36
N VAL A 133 62.72 -15.58 1.50
CA VAL A 133 64.19 -15.53 1.47
C VAL A 133 64.63 -14.26 2.18
N THR A 134 65.64 -14.37 3.05
CA THR A 134 66.07 -13.27 3.94
C THR A 134 67.58 -13.03 3.86
N ASP A 135 68.16 -13.24 2.68
CA ASP A 135 69.59 -13.12 2.46
C ASP A 135 69.92 -11.69 1.97
N LEU A 136 70.74 -10.96 2.76
CA LEU A 136 71.39 -9.66 2.48
C LEU A 136 70.69 -8.74 1.44
N GLY A 137 69.38 -8.50 1.61
CA GLY A 137 68.54 -7.69 0.71
C GLY A 137 67.11 -7.56 1.21
N PRO A 138 66.23 -6.84 0.48
CA PRO A 138 64.81 -6.72 0.83
C PRO A 138 64.15 -8.10 0.83
N ALA A 139 63.32 -8.35 1.84
CA ALA A 139 62.66 -9.64 2.00
C ALA A 139 61.80 -9.98 0.79
N GLU A 140 62.10 -11.10 0.13
CA GLU A 140 61.42 -11.55 -1.07
C GLU A 140 60.76 -12.92 -0.86
N TRP A 141 59.68 -13.18 -1.59
CA TRP A 141 59.01 -14.47 -1.61
C TRP A 141 59.38 -15.23 -2.87
N ARG A 142 59.85 -16.46 -2.72
CA ARG A 142 60.25 -17.31 -3.85
C ARG A 142 59.38 -18.55 -3.93
N VAL A 143 58.95 -18.92 -5.14
CA VAL A 143 58.30 -20.21 -5.39
C VAL A 143 59.31 -21.32 -5.16
N THR A 144 58.99 -22.23 -4.23
CA THR A 144 59.81 -23.37 -3.83
C THR A 144 59.15 -24.71 -4.16
N GLY A 145 57.93 -24.70 -4.71
CA GLY A 145 57.24 -25.91 -5.16
C GLY A 145 55.98 -25.54 -5.93
N PHE A 146 55.70 -26.29 -6.98
CA PHE A 146 54.53 -26.10 -7.83
C PHE A 146 54.08 -27.45 -8.39
N VAL A 147 52.80 -27.78 -8.22
CA VAL A 147 52.17 -28.98 -8.76
C VAL A 147 50.81 -28.57 -9.32
N ASN A 148 50.60 -28.76 -10.62
CA ASN A 148 49.35 -28.44 -11.32
C ASN A 148 48.53 -29.67 -11.73
N HIS A 149 48.80 -30.82 -11.13
CA HIS A 149 48.02 -32.03 -11.38
C HIS A 149 46.75 -32.03 -10.52
N HIS A 150 45.59 -32.17 -11.15
CA HIS A 150 44.29 -32.22 -10.50
C HIS A 150 43.67 -33.61 -10.67
N ASN A 151 43.03 -34.11 -9.60
CA ASN A 151 42.31 -35.38 -9.62
C ASN A 151 40.80 -35.20 -9.88
N HIS A 152 40.44 -34.06 -10.45
CA HIS A 152 39.07 -33.69 -10.81
C HIS A 152 39.10 -32.86 -12.08
N GLU A 153 37.99 -32.88 -12.80
CA GLU A 153 37.78 -32.04 -13.97
C GLU A 153 37.89 -30.54 -13.61
N LEU A 154 38.48 -29.79 -14.53
CA LEU A 154 38.62 -28.33 -14.45
C LEU A 154 37.44 -27.69 -15.18
N LEU A 155 37.03 -26.51 -14.73
CA LEU A 155 35.86 -25.83 -15.27
C LEU A 155 36.19 -25.10 -16.57
N GLU A 156 35.22 -25.06 -17.47
CA GLU A 156 35.28 -24.22 -18.67
C GLU A 156 35.24 -22.73 -18.30
N PRO A 157 35.79 -21.82 -19.14
CA PRO A 157 35.85 -20.38 -18.84
C PRO A 157 34.50 -19.75 -18.44
N ASN A 158 33.40 -20.20 -19.08
CA ASN A 158 32.04 -19.75 -18.79
C ASN A 158 31.48 -20.27 -17.45
N GLN A 159 32.06 -21.34 -16.89
CA GLN A 159 31.70 -21.93 -15.60
C GLN A 159 32.54 -21.38 -14.45
N VAL A 160 33.83 -21.06 -14.70
CA VAL A 160 34.76 -20.52 -13.70
C VAL A 160 34.20 -19.30 -12.98
N ARG A 161 33.52 -18.40 -13.72
CA ARG A 161 32.93 -17.17 -13.16
C ARG A 161 31.95 -17.41 -12.00
N PHE A 162 31.35 -18.59 -11.90
CA PHE A 162 30.41 -18.93 -10.84
C PHE A 162 31.08 -19.43 -9.55
N LEU A 163 32.39 -19.65 -9.54
CA LEU A 163 33.11 -20.02 -8.33
C LEU A 163 33.07 -18.87 -7.31
N PRO A 164 32.82 -19.16 -6.02
CA PRO A 164 32.74 -18.11 -4.98
C PRO A 164 33.96 -17.18 -4.90
N ALA A 165 35.15 -17.66 -5.25
CA ALA A 165 36.38 -16.87 -5.26
C ALA A 165 36.36 -15.74 -6.31
N TYR A 166 35.57 -15.90 -7.37
CA TYR A 166 35.47 -14.95 -8.48
C TYR A 166 34.15 -14.17 -8.49
N ARG A 167 33.26 -14.42 -7.52
CA ARG A 167 31.98 -13.74 -7.35
C ARG A 167 32.07 -12.57 -6.37
N THR A 168 32.83 -11.54 -6.73
CA THR A 168 33.08 -10.38 -5.87
C THR A 168 32.19 -9.19 -6.26
N ILE A 169 31.61 -8.53 -5.25
CA ILE A 169 30.90 -7.26 -5.39
C ILE A 169 31.87 -6.17 -4.92
N SER A 170 32.26 -5.26 -5.81
CA SER A 170 33.14 -4.14 -5.46
C SER A 170 32.45 -3.18 -4.48
N ASP A 171 33.19 -2.38 -3.72
CA ASP A 171 32.56 -1.44 -2.77
C ASP A 171 31.74 -0.35 -3.47
N ALA A 172 32.15 0.07 -4.68
CA ALA A 172 31.34 0.94 -5.52
C ALA A 172 30.00 0.29 -5.91
N ASP A 173 30.02 -0.99 -6.33
CA ASP A 173 28.81 -1.74 -6.66
C ASP A 173 27.93 -1.97 -5.43
N LYS A 174 28.53 -2.26 -4.26
CA LYS A 174 27.77 -2.38 -3.01
C LYS A 174 27.02 -1.09 -2.73
N ASN A 175 27.68 0.07 -2.82
CA ASN A 175 27.05 1.36 -2.60
C ASN A 175 25.92 1.63 -3.62
N ARG A 176 26.14 1.29 -4.90
CA ARG A 176 25.13 1.42 -5.96
C ARG A 176 23.91 0.52 -5.72
N ILE A 177 24.13 -0.74 -5.39
CA ILE A 177 23.09 -1.72 -5.03
C ILE A 177 22.30 -1.22 -3.81
N LEU A 178 22.99 -0.71 -2.78
CA LEU A 178 22.34 -0.17 -1.60
C LEU A 178 21.48 1.06 -1.93
N MET A 179 21.93 1.91 -2.85
CA MET A 179 21.14 3.05 -3.32
C MET A 179 19.88 2.60 -4.07
N PHE A 180 19.99 1.64 -5.00
CA PHE A 180 18.81 1.08 -5.67
C PHE A 180 17.83 0.41 -4.70
N ALA A 181 18.36 -0.25 -3.67
CA ALA A 181 17.56 -0.82 -2.60
C ALA A 181 16.84 0.26 -1.77
N LYS A 182 17.46 1.44 -1.57
CA LYS A 182 16.80 2.59 -0.92
C LYS A 182 15.61 3.09 -1.73
N THR A 183 15.70 3.06 -3.06
CA THR A 183 14.65 3.52 -3.98
C THR A 183 13.61 2.45 -4.32
N GLY A 184 13.67 1.26 -3.73
CA GLY A 184 12.68 0.20 -3.92
C GLY A 184 12.72 -0.53 -5.27
N ILE A 185 13.86 -0.51 -5.96
CA ILE A 185 14.05 -1.23 -7.22
C ILE A 185 14.20 -2.73 -6.93
N SER A 186 13.59 -3.59 -7.74
CA SER A 186 13.71 -5.05 -7.54
C SER A 186 15.12 -5.54 -7.84
N VAL A 187 15.58 -6.61 -7.17
CA VAL A 187 16.93 -7.15 -7.43
C VAL A 187 17.16 -7.47 -8.91
N GLN A 188 16.13 -7.98 -9.60
CA GLN A 188 16.21 -8.25 -11.04
C GLN A 188 16.41 -6.96 -11.86
N GLN A 189 15.69 -5.88 -11.52
CA GLN A 189 15.89 -4.57 -12.14
C GLN A 189 17.26 -3.97 -11.79
N MET A 190 17.75 -4.14 -10.55
CA MET A 190 19.09 -3.70 -10.16
C MET A 190 20.17 -4.38 -11.00
N MET A 191 20.06 -5.69 -11.20
CA MET A 191 20.98 -6.46 -12.05
C MET A 191 20.97 -5.88 -13.47
N ARG A 192 19.78 -5.65 -14.04
CA ARG A 192 19.65 -5.09 -15.39
C ARG A 192 20.24 -3.69 -15.53
N LEU A 193 20.00 -2.82 -14.55
CA LEU A 193 20.55 -1.46 -14.52
C LEU A 193 22.07 -1.48 -14.42
N MET A 194 22.64 -2.34 -13.57
CA MET A 194 24.08 -2.47 -13.44
C MET A 194 24.74 -3.05 -14.71
N GLU A 195 24.07 -3.98 -15.40
CA GLU A 195 24.53 -4.49 -16.70
C GLU A 195 24.62 -3.35 -17.73
N LEU A 196 23.57 -2.52 -17.80
CA LEU A 196 23.53 -1.36 -18.70
C LEU A 196 24.60 -0.32 -18.34
N GLU A 197 24.73 0.04 -17.07
CA GLU A 197 25.71 1.03 -16.59
C GLU A 197 27.15 0.60 -16.85
N LYS A 198 27.43 -0.71 -16.80
CA LYS A 198 28.76 -1.26 -17.04
C LYS A 198 28.99 -1.67 -18.49
N CYS A 199 28.01 -1.49 -19.36
CA CYS A 199 28.06 -1.91 -20.75
C CYS A 199 28.43 -3.40 -20.92
N VAL A 200 27.85 -4.27 -20.08
CA VAL A 200 28.06 -5.73 -20.17
C VAL A 200 26.78 -6.45 -20.60
N GLU A 201 26.94 -7.59 -21.26
CA GLU A 201 25.83 -8.44 -21.66
C GLU A 201 25.05 -9.00 -20.45
N PRO A 202 23.75 -9.31 -20.62
CA PRO A 202 22.94 -9.96 -19.59
C PRO A 202 23.64 -11.18 -18.99
N GLY A 203 23.78 -11.22 -17.66
CA GLY A 203 24.39 -12.33 -16.94
C GLY A 203 25.93 -12.35 -16.92
N TYR A 204 26.61 -11.31 -17.42
CA TYR A 204 28.08 -11.19 -17.39
C TYR A 204 28.62 -10.32 -16.25
N LEU A 205 27.77 -9.85 -15.33
CA LEU A 205 28.23 -9.22 -14.09
C LEU A 205 29.10 -10.19 -13.27
N PRO A 206 30.11 -9.67 -12.52
CA PRO A 206 31.01 -10.51 -11.73
C PRO A 206 30.33 -11.14 -10.50
N PHE A 207 29.05 -10.89 -10.26
CA PHE A 207 28.27 -11.42 -9.14
C PHE A 207 26.87 -11.79 -9.62
N THR A 208 26.20 -12.65 -8.85
CA THR A 208 24.87 -13.15 -9.20
C THR A 208 23.78 -12.44 -8.40
N GLU A 209 22.54 -12.59 -8.85
CA GLU A 209 21.35 -12.11 -8.13
C GLU A 209 21.29 -12.64 -6.68
N LYS A 210 21.77 -13.88 -6.45
CA LYS A 210 21.88 -14.47 -5.12
C LYS A 210 22.89 -13.75 -4.23
N ASP A 211 23.99 -13.28 -4.81
CA ASP A 211 25.02 -12.54 -4.06
C ASP A 211 24.50 -11.16 -3.67
N VAL A 212 23.74 -10.49 -4.54
CA VAL A 212 23.01 -9.25 -4.23
C VAL A 212 21.99 -9.46 -3.12
N ARG A 213 21.18 -10.53 -3.19
CA ARG A 213 20.25 -10.87 -2.09
C ARG A 213 20.96 -11.11 -0.77
N ASN A 214 22.09 -11.83 -0.78
CA ASN A 214 22.88 -12.06 0.43
C ASN A 214 23.45 -10.76 1.00
N LEU A 215 23.93 -9.85 0.15
CA LEU A 215 24.41 -8.53 0.54
C LEU A 215 23.31 -7.73 1.23
N LEU A 216 22.14 -7.63 0.60
CA LEU A 216 20.98 -6.92 1.18
C LEU A 216 20.54 -7.55 2.50
N GLN A 217 20.55 -8.88 2.62
CA GLN A 217 20.21 -9.57 3.86
C GLN A 217 21.24 -9.32 4.97
N ALA A 218 22.54 -9.23 4.65
CA ALA A 218 23.57 -8.93 5.62
C ALA A 218 23.44 -7.50 6.16
N PHE A 219 23.10 -6.53 5.30
CA PHE A 219 22.81 -5.15 5.70
C PHE A 219 21.58 -5.04 6.61
N ARG A 220 20.47 -5.73 6.27
CA ARG A 220 19.25 -5.72 7.09
C ARG A 220 19.44 -6.23 8.52
N LYS A 221 20.41 -7.13 8.76
CA LYS A 221 20.69 -7.67 10.10
C LYS A 221 21.46 -6.73 11.01
N LEU A 222 22.09 -5.69 10.47
CA LEU A 222 22.87 -4.71 11.24
C LEU A 222 22.03 -3.48 11.63
N ASP A 223 20.91 -3.21 10.94
CA ASP A 223 20.19 -1.92 10.97
C ASP A 223 18.87 -1.88 11.80
N GLN A 224 18.42 -2.98 12.41
CA GLN A 224 17.07 -3.03 13.00
C GLN A 224 16.83 -2.02 14.15
N GLU A 225 17.87 -1.66 14.92
CA GLU A 225 17.77 -0.61 15.94
C GLU A 225 17.82 0.80 15.33
N ASP A 226 18.63 1.01 14.27
CA ASP A 226 18.79 2.29 13.59
C ASP A 226 17.51 2.69 12.81
N GLU A 227 16.81 1.72 12.21
CA GLU A 227 15.55 1.98 11.48
C GLU A 227 14.41 2.50 12.39
N SER A 228 14.34 2.05 13.65
CA SER A 228 13.34 2.55 14.61
C SER A 228 13.63 3.99 15.05
N ILE A 229 14.91 4.31 15.21
CA ILE A 229 15.40 5.66 15.52
C ILE A 229 15.14 6.58 14.33
N ASP A 230 15.37 6.11 13.11
CA ASP A 230 15.11 6.84 11.87
C ASP A 230 13.62 7.14 11.67
N LEU A 231 12.73 6.20 11.95
CA LEU A 231 11.28 6.43 11.88
C LEU A 231 10.84 7.53 12.86
N LEU A 232 11.28 7.45 14.12
CA LEU A 232 10.96 8.46 15.12
C LEU A 232 11.55 9.83 14.77
N ARG A 233 12.77 9.86 14.23
CA ARG A 233 13.43 11.08 13.74
C ARG A 233 12.64 11.70 12.59
N MET A 234 12.15 10.89 11.65
CA MET A 234 11.33 11.34 10.54
C MET A 234 10.00 11.95 11.03
N CYS A 235 9.28 11.27 11.93
CA CYS A 235 8.05 11.82 12.50
C CYS A 235 8.29 13.16 13.22
N ARG A 236 9.40 13.29 13.95
CA ARG A 236 9.81 14.57 14.57
C ARG A 236 10.08 15.65 13.52
N ASN A 237 10.83 15.34 12.48
CA ASN A 237 11.12 16.28 11.40
C ASN A 237 9.85 16.76 10.67
N ILE A 238 8.86 15.87 10.47
CA ILE A 238 7.57 16.25 9.87
C ILE A 238 6.79 17.13 10.85
N LYS A 239 6.75 16.78 12.14
CA LYS A 239 6.11 17.59 13.19
C LYS A 239 6.68 19.00 13.30
N GLU A 240 7.99 19.16 13.12
CA GLU A 240 8.65 20.47 13.11
C GLU A 240 8.23 21.32 11.89
N LYS A 241 8.04 20.69 10.73
CA LYS A 241 7.59 21.37 9.50
C LYS A 241 6.08 21.66 9.50
N ASP A 242 5.29 20.75 10.06
CA ASP A 242 3.84 20.84 10.18
C ASP A 242 3.41 20.58 11.64
N PRO A 243 3.16 21.63 12.43
CA PRO A 243 2.71 21.51 13.81
C PRO A 243 1.38 20.74 13.98
N ASN A 244 0.60 20.58 12.91
CA ASN A 244 -0.67 19.86 12.95
C ASN A 244 -0.52 18.36 12.61
N PHE A 245 0.64 17.90 12.16
CA PHE A 245 0.97 16.48 12.10
C PHE A 245 0.88 15.88 13.51
N LYS A 246 0.19 14.76 13.69
CA LYS A 246 0.03 14.09 14.98
C LYS A 246 0.72 12.73 14.92
N PHE A 247 1.53 12.41 15.93
CA PHE A 247 2.09 11.08 16.09
C PHE A 247 2.28 10.74 17.57
N GLU A 248 2.21 9.45 17.89
CA GLU A 248 2.38 8.90 19.23
C GLU A 248 3.15 7.58 19.12
N TYR A 249 3.93 7.23 20.15
CA TYR A 249 4.64 5.97 20.20
C TYR A 249 4.77 5.45 21.63
N SER A 250 5.01 4.14 21.75
CA SER A 250 5.31 3.45 23.00
C SER A 250 6.63 2.68 22.89
N LEU A 251 7.29 2.47 24.01
CA LEU A 251 8.53 1.70 24.11
C LEU A 251 8.31 0.45 24.97
N ASP A 252 9.00 -0.64 24.62
CA ASP A 252 9.02 -1.86 25.42
C ASP A 252 9.94 -1.71 26.64
N SER A 253 10.00 -2.76 27.47
CA SER A 253 10.84 -2.79 28.68
C SER A 253 12.34 -2.62 28.40
N ASN A 254 12.78 -2.85 27.16
CA ASN A 254 14.17 -2.71 26.73
C ASN A 254 14.42 -1.37 26.03
N GLY A 255 13.45 -0.44 26.05
CA GLY A 255 13.55 0.86 25.40
C GLY A 255 13.44 0.81 23.87
N ARG A 256 12.99 -0.30 23.30
CA ARG A 256 12.79 -0.43 21.84
C ARG A 256 11.39 0.01 21.45
N LEU A 257 11.23 0.50 20.23
CA LEU A 257 9.93 0.88 19.69
C LEU A 257 8.95 -0.31 19.75
N ASP A 258 7.85 -0.12 20.46
CA ASP A 258 6.78 -1.11 20.61
C ASP A 258 5.66 -0.81 19.60
N ASN A 259 5.02 0.34 19.71
CA ASN A 259 3.98 0.76 18.78
C ASN A 259 4.20 2.22 18.38
N ILE A 260 3.82 2.58 17.16
CA ILE A 260 3.82 3.96 16.65
C ILE A 260 2.61 4.20 15.77
N ALA A 261 1.98 5.35 15.89
CA ALA A 261 0.85 5.77 15.08
C ALA A 261 1.03 7.23 14.67
N TRP A 262 0.51 7.58 13.51
CA TRP A 262 0.57 8.95 13.01
C TRP A 262 -0.59 9.31 12.08
N SER A 263 -0.86 10.60 11.95
CA SER A 263 -1.85 11.20 11.07
C SER A 263 -1.37 12.57 10.59
N TYR A 264 -1.71 12.92 9.35
CA TYR A 264 -1.37 14.21 8.73
C TYR A 264 -2.42 15.27 9.07
N ALA A 265 -2.05 16.54 8.97
CA ALA A 265 -2.97 17.63 9.25
C ALA A 265 -4.25 17.60 8.37
N SER A 266 -4.10 17.33 7.06
CA SER A 266 -5.23 17.21 6.13
C SER A 266 -6.14 16.02 6.48
N SER A 267 -5.56 14.92 6.95
CA SER A 267 -6.27 13.72 7.40
C SER A 267 -7.13 13.99 8.63
N VAL A 268 -6.58 14.68 9.65
CA VAL A 268 -7.33 15.06 10.86
C VAL A 268 -8.49 16.00 10.51
N GLN A 269 -8.25 16.99 9.64
CA GLN A 269 -9.31 17.91 9.18
C GLN A 269 -10.40 17.17 8.39
N SER A 270 -10.02 16.26 7.51
CA SER A 270 -10.96 15.47 6.72
C SER A 270 -11.80 14.54 7.59
N TYR A 271 -11.22 13.99 8.65
CA TYR A 271 -11.93 13.15 9.61
C TYR A 271 -13.09 13.90 10.29
N ASP A 272 -12.96 15.20 10.53
CA ASP A 272 -14.04 15.96 11.15
C ASP A 272 -15.34 15.93 10.31
N ILE A 273 -15.23 15.86 8.99
CA ILE A 273 -16.41 15.81 8.11
C ILE A 273 -16.76 14.37 7.72
N PHE A 274 -15.76 13.51 7.51
CA PHE A 274 -15.91 12.19 6.87
C PHE A 274 -15.55 11.00 7.76
N GLY A 275 -15.26 11.23 9.03
CA GLY A 275 -14.89 10.21 10.02
C GLY A 275 -16.08 9.48 10.67
N ASP A 276 -17.30 9.68 10.18
CA ASP A 276 -18.52 9.03 10.65
C ASP A 276 -18.55 7.51 10.34
N ALA A 277 -17.93 7.08 9.26
CA ALA A 277 -17.75 5.67 8.94
C ALA A 277 -16.33 5.39 8.45
N VAL A 278 -15.65 4.43 9.08
CA VAL A 278 -14.21 4.17 8.88
C VAL A 278 -13.93 2.69 8.68
N VAL A 279 -13.02 2.37 7.77
CA VAL A 279 -12.35 1.08 7.68
C VAL A 279 -11.05 1.15 8.46
N PHE A 280 -10.82 0.19 9.35
CA PHE A 280 -9.53 -0.05 9.95
C PHE A 280 -8.98 -1.39 9.45
N ASP A 281 -7.99 -1.30 8.56
CA ASP A 281 -7.37 -2.45 7.91
C ASP A 281 -6.07 -2.83 8.61
N THR A 282 -6.04 -4.01 9.22
CA THR A 282 -4.86 -4.60 9.88
C THR A 282 -4.30 -5.81 9.13
N THR A 283 -4.72 -6.04 7.88
CA THR A 283 -4.35 -7.23 7.11
C THR A 283 -2.94 -7.17 6.50
N HIS A 284 -2.27 -6.02 6.64
CA HIS A 284 -0.96 -5.76 6.05
C HIS A 284 0.15 -5.85 7.09
N ARG A 285 1.32 -6.35 6.68
CA ARG A 285 2.54 -6.40 7.51
C ARG A 285 3.69 -5.78 6.75
N LEU A 286 4.45 -4.90 7.41
CA LEU A 286 5.68 -4.36 6.82
C LEU A 286 6.84 -5.31 7.08
N THR A 287 7.33 -5.94 6.00
CA THR A 287 8.39 -6.96 6.06
C THR A 287 9.71 -6.47 6.66
N ALA A 288 9.97 -5.16 6.69
CA ALA A 288 11.20 -4.60 7.24
C ALA A 288 11.25 -4.65 8.79
N PHE A 289 10.12 -4.38 9.47
CA PHE A 289 10.02 -4.49 10.93
C PHE A 289 9.39 -5.79 11.43
N ASP A 290 8.80 -6.59 10.53
CA ASP A 290 7.92 -7.69 10.92
C ASP A 290 6.78 -7.21 11.86
N MET A 291 6.28 -5.99 11.61
CA MET A 291 5.24 -5.34 12.38
C MET A 291 3.94 -5.28 11.58
N PRO A 292 2.78 -5.64 12.19
CA PRO A 292 1.46 -5.32 11.68
C PRO A 292 1.30 -3.84 11.36
N LEU A 293 0.71 -3.56 10.21
CA LEU A 293 0.33 -2.23 9.76
C LEU A 293 -1.19 -2.11 9.85
N GLY A 294 -1.64 -1.18 10.69
CA GLY A 294 -3.02 -0.71 10.75
C GLY A 294 -3.21 0.56 9.92
N ILE A 295 -4.26 0.62 9.11
CA ILE A 295 -4.56 1.75 8.23
C ILE A 295 -6.01 2.19 8.43
N TRP A 296 -6.25 3.47 8.73
CA TRP A 296 -7.59 4.04 8.83
C TRP A 296 -7.97 4.81 7.57
N ILE A 297 -9.07 4.41 6.92
CA ILE A 297 -9.56 5.00 5.68
C ILE A 297 -11.08 5.17 5.74
N GLY A 298 -11.58 6.31 5.28
CA GLY A 298 -13.00 6.54 5.02
C GLY A 298 -13.28 6.91 3.57
N VAL A 299 -14.42 7.56 3.33
CA VAL A 299 -14.83 8.03 2.02
C VAL A 299 -15.35 9.47 2.13
N ASN A 300 -14.87 10.37 1.27
CA ASN A 300 -15.31 11.76 1.24
C ASN A 300 -16.65 11.95 0.49
N ASN A 301 -17.12 13.19 0.39
CA ASN A 301 -18.36 13.55 -0.29
C ASN A 301 -18.38 13.27 -1.81
N TYR A 302 -17.23 12.93 -2.41
CA TYR A 302 -17.10 12.58 -3.83
C TYR A 302 -16.98 11.07 -4.08
N GLY A 303 -17.11 10.23 -3.03
CA GLY A 303 -16.95 8.78 -3.17
C GLY A 303 -15.48 8.33 -3.23
N MET A 304 -14.54 9.24 -2.94
CA MET A 304 -13.11 8.95 -3.02
C MET A 304 -12.57 8.51 -1.66
N PRO A 305 -11.67 7.50 -1.60
CA PRO A 305 -11.10 7.06 -0.33
C PRO A 305 -10.29 8.18 0.33
N CYS A 306 -10.54 8.41 1.61
CA CYS A 306 -9.92 9.45 2.42
C CYS A 306 -9.05 8.80 3.50
N PHE A 307 -7.76 9.13 3.54
CA PHE A 307 -6.82 8.58 4.51
C PHE A 307 -6.90 9.33 5.83
N PHE A 308 -6.97 8.61 6.95
CA PHE A 308 -7.07 9.19 8.28
C PHE A 308 -5.85 8.93 9.17
N GLY A 309 -5.09 7.85 8.94
CA GLY A 309 -3.89 7.57 9.72
C GLY A 309 -3.34 6.17 9.50
N CYS A 310 -2.16 5.93 10.07
CA CYS A 310 -1.49 4.63 10.09
C CYS A 310 -0.97 4.31 11.49
N ALA A 311 -0.83 3.01 11.79
CA ALA A 311 -0.14 2.51 12.95
C ALA A 311 0.74 1.31 12.59
N LEU A 312 1.94 1.27 13.17
CA LEU A 312 2.79 0.08 13.21
C LEU A 312 2.77 -0.47 14.62
N LEU A 313 2.40 -1.74 14.73
CA LEU A 313 2.20 -2.41 16.02
C LEU A 313 3.26 -3.50 16.17
N ARG A 314 3.73 -3.76 17.40
CA ARG A 314 4.66 -4.87 17.64
C ARG A 314 4.01 -6.22 17.32
N ASP A 315 2.79 -6.40 17.84
CA ASP A 315 2.05 -7.64 17.84
C ASP A 315 0.55 -7.40 17.61
N GLU A 316 -0.15 -8.40 17.07
CA GLU A 316 -1.61 -8.39 16.89
C GLU A 316 -2.33 -8.87 18.16
N ASN A 317 -2.07 -8.20 19.28
CA ASN A 317 -2.68 -8.52 20.57
C ASN A 317 -3.61 -7.38 21.05
N LEU A 318 -4.43 -7.69 22.06
CA LEU A 318 -5.40 -6.76 22.63
C LEU A 318 -4.75 -5.44 23.10
N ARG A 319 -3.56 -5.49 23.71
CA ARG A 319 -2.86 -4.32 24.24
C ARG A 319 -2.42 -3.37 23.13
N SER A 320 -1.74 -3.89 22.10
CA SER A 320 -1.26 -3.09 20.97
C SER A 320 -2.42 -2.51 20.16
N LEU A 321 -3.49 -3.27 19.94
CA LEU A 321 -4.67 -2.79 19.22
C LEU A 321 -5.44 -1.74 20.02
N SER A 322 -5.60 -1.92 21.34
CA SER A 322 -6.23 -0.91 22.20
C SER A 322 -5.41 0.38 22.24
N TRP A 323 -4.09 0.27 22.30
CA TRP A 323 -3.19 1.43 22.18
C TRP A 323 -3.38 2.15 20.84
N ALA A 324 -3.46 1.42 19.73
CA ALA A 324 -3.66 2.00 18.40
C ALA A 324 -4.98 2.78 18.30
N LEU A 325 -6.06 2.23 18.85
CA LEU A 325 -7.37 2.88 18.87
C LEU A 325 -7.37 4.14 19.75
N LYS A 326 -6.72 4.11 20.92
CA LYS A 326 -6.54 5.30 21.78
C LYS A 326 -5.75 6.41 21.08
N ALA A 327 -4.62 6.07 20.49
CA ALA A 327 -3.78 7.02 19.76
C ALA A 327 -4.58 7.65 18.60
N PHE A 328 -5.30 6.82 17.83
CA PHE A 328 -6.16 7.31 16.75
C PHE A 328 -7.26 8.26 17.26
N LEU A 329 -7.98 7.91 18.32
CA LEU A 329 -8.98 8.81 18.93
C LEU A 329 -8.36 10.11 19.45
N GLY A 330 -7.17 10.03 20.05
CA GLY A 330 -6.40 11.21 20.47
C GLY A 330 -6.05 12.12 19.29
N PHE A 331 -5.74 11.54 18.13
CA PHE A 331 -5.52 12.32 16.91
C PHE A 331 -6.79 12.99 16.40
N MET A 332 -7.95 12.36 16.59
CA MET A 332 -9.25 12.84 16.14
C MET A 332 -10.03 13.63 17.22
N ASP A 333 -9.31 14.21 18.18
CA ASP A 333 -9.87 15.05 19.25
C ASP A 333 -11.00 14.34 20.05
N GLY A 334 -10.87 13.02 20.23
CA GLY A 334 -11.83 12.18 20.95
C GLY A 334 -13.08 11.78 20.15
N LYS A 335 -13.20 12.20 18.89
CA LYS A 335 -14.34 11.87 18.03
C LYS A 335 -14.25 10.43 17.54
N ALA A 336 -15.09 9.55 18.09
CA ALA A 336 -15.22 8.17 17.62
C ALA A 336 -16.12 8.09 16.36
N PRO A 337 -15.85 7.15 15.43
CA PRO A 337 -16.72 6.93 14.29
C PRO A 337 -18.07 6.34 14.72
N GLN A 338 -19.13 6.56 13.95
CA GLN A 338 -20.40 5.89 14.20
C GLN A 338 -20.32 4.40 13.86
N THR A 339 -19.63 4.06 12.77
CA THR A 339 -19.41 2.69 12.32
C THR A 339 -17.93 2.46 11.99
N ILE A 340 -17.39 1.34 12.46
CA ILE A 340 -16.05 0.88 12.09
C ILE A 340 -16.12 -0.51 11.45
N LEU A 341 -15.47 -0.64 10.28
CA LEU A 341 -15.33 -1.88 9.53
C LEU A 341 -13.92 -2.40 9.72
N THR A 342 -13.76 -3.66 10.13
CA THR A 342 -12.44 -4.27 10.33
C THR A 342 -12.31 -5.62 9.66
N ASP A 343 -11.10 -6.17 9.66
CA ASP A 343 -10.91 -7.60 9.39
C ASP A 343 -11.51 -8.48 10.51
N GLN A 344 -11.44 -9.80 10.30
CA GLN A 344 -11.89 -10.78 11.28
C GLN A 344 -10.79 -11.07 12.32
N ASN A 345 -10.51 -10.10 13.19
CA ASN A 345 -9.59 -10.22 14.33
C ASN A 345 -10.36 -10.10 15.66
N MET A 346 -10.25 -11.14 16.51
CA MET A 346 -10.96 -11.20 17.79
C MET A 346 -10.39 -10.22 18.83
N CYS A 347 -9.07 -10.02 18.85
CA CYS A 347 -8.44 -9.02 19.71
C CYS A 347 -8.91 -7.61 19.33
N LEU A 348 -9.08 -7.35 18.03
CA LEU A 348 -9.56 -6.05 17.54
C LEU A 348 -11.04 -5.82 17.92
N LYS A 349 -11.88 -6.86 17.81
CA LYS A 349 -13.27 -6.81 18.28
C LYS A 349 -13.35 -6.40 19.75
N GLU A 350 -12.54 -7.03 20.60
CA GLU A 350 -12.51 -6.73 22.04
C GLU A 350 -11.95 -5.33 22.31
N ALA A 351 -10.87 -4.93 21.64
CA ALA A 351 -10.30 -3.59 21.74
C ALA A 351 -11.32 -2.50 21.39
N ILE A 352 -12.08 -2.66 20.30
CA ILE A 352 -13.11 -1.69 19.90
C ILE A 352 -14.22 -1.60 20.94
N ALA A 353 -14.64 -2.73 21.52
CA ALA A 353 -15.66 -2.73 22.57
C ALA A 353 -15.24 -1.96 23.83
N ILE A 354 -13.93 -1.95 24.14
CA ILE A 354 -13.36 -1.22 25.28
C ILE A 354 -13.17 0.27 24.94
N GLU A 355 -12.54 0.56 23.80
CA GLU A 355 -12.06 1.91 23.48
C GLU A 355 -13.10 2.78 22.75
N MET A 356 -14.08 2.16 22.08
CA MET A 356 -15.12 2.83 21.29
C MET A 356 -16.50 2.20 21.54
N PRO A 357 -17.02 2.21 22.79
CA PRO A 357 -18.23 1.46 23.15
C PRO A 357 -19.51 1.91 22.43
N SER A 358 -19.57 3.16 21.96
CA SER A 358 -20.69 3.70 21.19
C SER A 358 -20.59 3.42 19.67
N THR A 359 -19.45 2.94 19.19
CA THR A 359 -19.22 2.69 17.77
C THR A 359 -19.77 1.33 17.37
N LYS A 360 -20.53 1.29 16.26
CA LYS A 360 -20.95 0.02 15.68
C LYS A 360 -19.75 -0.68 15.03
N HIS A 361 -19.28 -1.75 15.67
CA HIS A 361 -18.27 -2.64 15.09
C HIS A 361 -18.88 -3.62 14.08
N THR A 362 -18.25 -3.72 12.92
CA THR A 362 -18.67 -4.57 11.81
C THR A 362 -17.45 -5.21 11.15
N LEU A 363 -17.65 -6.39 10.55
CA LEU A 363 -16.62 -7.06 9.77
C LEU A 363 -16.76 -6.68 8.30
N CYS A 364 -15.63 -6.37 7.70
CA CYS A 364 -15.57 -5.88 6.35
C CYS A 364 -15.80 -7.00 5.33
N ILE A 365 -16.84 -6.86 4.51
CA ILE A 365 -17.28 -7.90 3.58
C ILE A 365 -16.21 -8.30 2.56
N TRP A 366 -15.45 -7.36 2.02
CA TRP A 366 -14.42 -7.70 1.03
C TRP A 366 -13.23 -8.44 1.65
N MET A 367 -12.92 -8.16 2.92
CA MET A 367 -11.90 -8.89 3.68
C MET A 367 -12.36 -10.31 4.03
N ILE A 368 -13.65 -10.50 4.31
CA ILE A 368 -14.25 -11.84 4.47
C ILE A 368 -14.16 -12.62 3.15
N VAL A 369 -14.64 -12.03 2.06
CA VAL A 369 -14.71 -12.70 0.75
C VAL A 369 -13.32 -13.01 0.20
N ALA A 370 -12.31 -12.20 0.51
CA ALA A 370 -10.92 -12.48 0.14
C ALA A 370 -10.41 -13.83 0.65
N LYS A 371 -10.99 -14.35 1.75
CA LYS A 371 -10.61 -15.65 2.33
C LYS A 371 -11.34 -16.84 1.67
N PHE A 372 -12.43 -16.60 0.94
CA PHE A 372 -13.27 -17.66 0.37
C PHE A 372 -12.53 -18.65 -0.53
N PRO A 373 -11.60 -18.24 -1.41
CA PRO A 373 -10.86 -19.21 -2.22
C PRO A 373 -10.09 -20.22 -1.37
N SER A 374 -9.46 -19.76 -0.27
CA SER A 374 -8.72 -20.64 0.63
C SER A 374 -9.62 -21.57 1.45
N TRP A 375 -10.84 -21.13 1.77
CA TRP A 375 -11.76 -21.88 2.63
C TRP A 375 -12.65 -22.87 1.87
N PHE A 376 -13.03 -22.54 0.64
CA PHE A 376 -14.14 -23.19 -0.04
C PHE A 376 -13.82 -23.72 -1.43
N ASN A 377 -12.72 -23.30 -2.07
CA ASN A 377 -12.42 -23.76 -3.43
C ASN A 377 -12.20 -25.28 -3.50
N ALA A 378 -11.37 -25.82 -2.58
CA ALA A 378 -11.14 -27.26 -2.50
C ALA A 378 -12.38 -28.06 -2.04
N VAL A 379 -13.28 -27.44 -1.25
CA VAL A 379 -14.46 -28.11 -0.70
C VAL A 379 -15.62 -28.14 -1.71
N LEU A 380 -15.80 -27.06 -2.49
CA LEU A 380 -16.94 -26.89 -3.39
C LEU A 380 -16.61 -27.18 -4.86
N GLY A 381 -15.34 -27.13 -5.26
CA GLY A 381 -14.91 -27.34 -6.65
C GLY A 381 -15.68 -26.46 -7.63
N GLU A 382 -16.27 -27.08 -8.64
CA GLU A 382 -17.05 -26.41 -9.69
C GLU A 382 -18.26 -25.61 -9.15
N ARG A 383 -18.80 -26.01 -7.99
CA ARG A 383 -19.94 -25.36 -7.34
C ARG A 383 -19.58 -24.09 -6.57
N TYR A 384 -18.30 -23.73 -6.51
CA TYR A 384 -17.83 -22.55 -5.75
C TYR A 384 -18.47 -21.25 -6.22
N ASN A 385 -18.59 -21.04 -7.54
CA ASN A 385 -19.16 -19.80 -8.08
C ASN A 385 -20.67 -19.70 -7.81
N GLU A 386 -21.39 -20.82 -7.89
CA GLU A 386 -22.82 -20.92 -7.55
C GLU A 386 -23.03 -20.57 -6.07
N TRP A 387 -22.26 -21.20 -5.17
CA TRP A 387 -22.30 -20.89 -3.74
C TRP A 387 -21.97 -19.44 -3.44
N LYS A 388 -20.94 -18.87 -4.10
CA LYS A 388 -20.54 -17.48 -3.90
C LYS A 388 -21.63 -16.50 -4.34
N ALA A 389 -22.33 -16.79 -5.43
CA ALA A 389 -23.48 -16.00 -5.88
C ALA A 389 -24.62 -16.07 -4.85
N GLU A 390 -24.91 -17.27 -4.34
CA GLU A 390 -25.94 -17.46 -3.32
C GLU A 390 -25.58 -16.76 -1.99
N PHE A 391 -24.32 -16.84 -1.56
CA PHE A 391 -23.83 -16.10 -0.40
C PHE A 391 -24.06 -14.59 -0.55
N TYR A 392 -23.74 -14.01 -1.71
CA TYR A 392 -23.97 -12.58 -1.96
C TYR A 392 -25.45 -12.22 -2.04
N ARG A 393 -26.30 -13.11 -2.55
CA ARG A 393 -27.76 -12.96 -2.53
C ARG A 393 -28.25 -12.85 -1.09
N LEU A 394 -27.85 -13.78 -0.23
CA LEU A 394 -28.19 -13.79 1.19
C LEU A 394 -27.64 -12.57 1.94
N TYR A 395 -26.36 -12.24 1.74
CA TYR A 395 -25.71 -11.06 2.34
C TYR A 395 -26.50 -9.77 2.08
N ASN A 396 -27.11 -9.64 0.90
CA ASN A 396 -27.85 -8.46 0.48
C ASN A 396 -29.33 -8.43 0.87
N LEU A 397 -29.86 -9.48 1.52
CA LEU A 397 -31.25 -9.51 1.97
C LEU A 397 -31.56 -8.35 2.93
N GLU A 398 -32.85 -8.11 3.13
CA GLU A 398 -33.35 -7.06 4.01
C GLU A 398 -33.94 -7.64 5.31
N SER A 399 -34.64 -8.77 5.24
CA SER A 399 -35.22 -9.45 6.41
C SER A 399 -34.19 -10.39 7.06
N ILE A 400 -34.20 -10.39 8.38
CA ILE A 400 -33.41 -11.31 9.20
C ILE A 400 -33.95 -12.74 9.04
N GLU A 401 -35.27 -12.90 9.03
CA GLU A 401 -35.96 -14.18 8.89
C GLU A 401 -35.64 -14.84 7.53
N ASP A 402 -35.75 -14.07 6.45
CA ASP A 402 -35.41 -14.54 5.09
C ASP A 402 -33.92 -14.94 5.00
N PHE A 403 -33.05 -14.19 5.67
CA PHE A 403 -31.63 -14.53 5.74
C PHE A 403 -31.38 -15.82 6.51
N GLU A 404 -31.99 -16.00 7.68
CA GLU A 404 -31.76 -17.21 8.50
C GLU A 404 -32.30 -18.47 7.82
N LEU A 405 -33.46 -18.37 7.16
CA LEU A 405 -34.02 -19.46 6.34
C LEU A 405 -33.11 -19.75 5.14
N GLY A 406 -32.81 -18.73 4.33
CA GLY A 406 -31.98 -18.89 3.14
C GLY A 406 -30.55 -19.36 3.45
N TRP A 407 -29.98 -18.95 4.58
CA TRP A 407 -28.69 -19.47 5.04
C TRP A 407 -28.74 -20.95 5.35
N ARG A 408 -29.80 -21.42 6.04
CA ARG A 408 -29.99 -22.85 6.32
C ARG A 408 -30.08 -23.66 5.03
N ASP A 409 -30.85 -23.16 4.07
CA ASP A 409 -31.05 -23.81 2.77
C ASP A 409 -29.76 -23.86 1.94
N MET A 410 -28.98 -22.77 1.93
CA MET A 410 -27.65 -22.76 1.30
C MET A 410 -26.74 -23.80 1.96
N VAL A 411 -26.66 -23.85 3.30
CA VAL A 411 -25.80 -24.82 4.00
C VAL A 411 -26.20 -26.27 3.68
N ASN A 412 -27.50 -26.56 3.64
CA ASN A 412 -28.03 -27.87 3.21
C ASN A 412 -27.62 -28.20 1.77
N SER A 413 -27.87 -27.27 0.85
CA SER A 413 -27.71 -27.48 -0.60
C SER A 413 -26.26 -27.70 -1.02
N PHE A 414 -25.32 -27.07 -0.30
CA PHE A 414 -23.88 -27.21 -0.55
C PHE A 414 -23.19 -28.19 0.41
N GLY A 415 -23.93 -28.86 1.31
CA GLY A 415 -23.38 -29.89 2.21
C GLY A 415 -22.38 -29.36 3.24
N LEU A 416 -22.57 -28.14 3.74
CA LEU A 416 -21.58 -27.41 4.53
C LEU A 416 -21.76 -27.52 6.06
N HIS A 417 -22.55 -28.47 6.55
CA HIS A 417 -22.93 -28.61 7.97
C HIS A 417 -21.75 -28.67 8.95
N THR A 418 -20.69 -29.38 8.58
CA THR A 418 -19.51 -29.60 9.43
C THR A 418 -18.41 -28.56 9.16
N ASN A 419 -18.63 -27.63 8.23
CA ASN A 419 -17.64 -26.64 7.86
C ASN A 419 -17.53 -25.56 8.96
N ARG A 420 -16.34 -25.50 9.59
CA ARG A 420 -16.06 -24.55 10.67
C ARG A 420 -16.14 -23.09 10.22
N HIS A 421 -15.73 -22.77 8.99
CA HIS A 421 -15.79 -21.40 8.47
C HIS A 421 -17.24 -20.92 8.31
N ILE A 422 -18.12 -21.76 7.77
CA ILE A 422 -19.55 -21.47 7.66
C ILE A 422 -20.20 -21.30 9.03
N SER A 423 -19.88 -22.19 9.97
CA SER A 423 -20.37 -22.11 11.35
C SER A 423 -19.95 -20.78 12.02
N ASN A 424 -18.68 -20.40 11.86
CA ASN A 424 -18.15 -19.14 12.39
C ASN A 424 -18.77 -17.90 11.71
N LEU A 425 -18.98 -17.93 10.39
CA LEU A 425 -19.66 -16.84 9.68
C LEU A 425 -21.08 -16.66 10.21
N PHE A 426 -21.83 -17.75 10.39
CA PHE A 426 -23.19 -17.67 10.94
C PHE A 426 -23.21 -17.16 12.40
N ALA A 427 -22.25 -17.58 13.23
CA ALA A 427 -22.11 -17.09 14.59
C ALA A 427 -21.87 -15.57 14.66
N LEU A 428 -21.16 -15.02 13.66
CA LEU A 428 -20.84 -13.59 13.55
C LEU A 428 -21.77 -12.81 12.60
N ARG A 429 -22.89 -13.39 12.17
CA ARG A 429 -23.79 -12.82 11.14
C ARG A 429 -24.25 -11.39 11.42
N SER A 430 -24.47 -11.03 12.68
CA SER A 430 -24.87 -9.68 13.10
C SER A 430 -23.79 -8.62 12.92
N MET A 431 -22.56 -9.02 12.60
CA MET A 431 -21.43 -8.12 12.34
C MET A 431 -21.10 -7.96 10.86
N TRP A 432 -21.64 -8.80 9.95
CA TRP A 432 -21.30 -8.72 8.52
C TRP A 432 -22.47 -8.81 7.56
N ALA A 433 -23.60 -9.42 7.93
CA ALA A 433 -24.74 -9.57 7.02
C ALA A 433 -25.59 -8.29 7.01
N LEU A 434 -25.96 -7.78 5.82
CA LEU A 434 -26.71 -6.53 5.72
C LEU A 434 -28.05 -6.52 6.46
N PRO A 435 -28.86 -7.60 6.52
CA PRO A 435 -30.11 -7.61 7.30
C PRO A 435 -29.96 -7.10 8.74
N TYR A 436 -28.79 -7.32 9.36
CA TYR A 436 -28.50 -6.90 10.73
C TYR A 436 -27.84 -5.50 10.82
N LEU A 437 -27.42 -4.95 9.69
CA LEU A 437 -26.56 -3.77 9.62
C LEU A 437 -27.24 -2.58 8.94
N ARG A 438 -28.36 -2.75 8.22
CA ARG A 438 -28.99 -1.67 7.43
C ARG A 438 -29.36 -0.43 8.23
N SER A 439 -29.61 -0.56 9.54
CA SER A 439 -29.93 0.56 10.42
C SER A 439 -28.73 1.42 10.83
N HIS A 440 -27.51 1.05 10.43
CA HIS A 440 -26.28 1.78 10.76
C HIS A 440 -25.69 2.39 9.50
N PHE A 441 -24.98 3.50 9.64
CA PHE A 441 -24.44 4.24 8.52
C PHE A 441 -23.08 3.70 8.05
N PHE A 442 -22.90 3.49 6.74
CA PHE A 442 -21.68 2.89 6.14
C PHE A 442 -21.03 3.73 5.06
N ALA A 443 -21.56 4.92 4.74
CA ALA A 443 -21.07 5.77 3.66
C ALA A 443 -20.93 5.07 2.28
N GLY A 444 -21.67 3.97 2.05
CA GLY A 444 -21.54 3.16 0.83
C GLY A 444 -20.27 2.32 0.73
N MET A 445 -19.46 2.21 1.78
CA MET A 445 -18.18 1.48 1.75
C MET A 445 -18.34 -0.02 1.47
N THR A 446 -19.50 -0.61 1.78
CA THR A 446 -19.80 -2.03 1.50
C THR A 446 -19.96 -2.37 0.02
N THR A 447 -19.93 -1.38 -0.87
CA THR A 447 -20.04 -1.59 -2.32
C THR A 447 -18.71 -2.02 -2.95
N THR A 448 -18.79 -2.89 -3.96
CA THR A 448 -17.60 -3.41 -4.66
C THR A 448 -16.72 -2.30 -5.24
N GLY A 449 -17.32 -1.22 -5.77
CA GLY A 449 -16.59 -0.08 -6.33
C GLY A 449 -15.68 0.60 -5.31
N HIS A 450 -16.21 0.97 -4.14
CA HIS A 450 -15.41 1.59 -3.08
C HIS A 450 -14.36 0.64 -2.52
N SER A 451 -14.69 -0.65 -2.33
CA SER A 451 -13.70 -1.63 -1.85
C SER A 451 -12.48 -1.74 -2.79
N LYS A 452 -12.70 -1.74 -4.11
CA LYS A 452 -11.62 -1.74 -5.11
C LYS A 452 -10.81 -0.44 -5.05
N ALA A 453 -11.47 0.71 -4.92
CA ALA A 453 -10.80 2.00 -4.82
C ALA A 453 -9.95 2.15 -3.55
N ILE A 454 -10.46 1.67 -2.41
CA ILE A 454 -9.73 1.62 -1.12
C ILE A 454 -8.52 0.69 -1.24
N ASN A 455 -8.71 -0.54 -1.73
CA ASN A 455 -7.61 -1.49 -1.89
C ASN A 455 -6.55 -0.96 -2.84
N ALA A 456 -6.94 -0.39 -3.99
CA ALA A 456 -6.00 0.22 -4.93
C ALA A 456 -5.23 1.38 -4.29
N PHE A 457 -5.89 2.19 -3.46
CA PHE A 457 -5.23 3.27 -2.72
C PHE A 457 -4.18 2.72 -1.74
N ILE A 458 -4.54 1.71 -0.94
CA ILE A 458 -3.61 1.07 0.01
C ILE A 458 -2.40 0.48 -0.72
N GLN A 459 -2.61 -0.22 -1.84
CA GLN A 459 -1.53 -0.87 -2.58
C GLN A 459 -0.46 0.12 -3.09
N ARG A 460 -0.80 1.40 -3.36
CA ARG A 460 0.14 2.39 -3.90
C ARG A 460 1.36 2.66 -3.01
N PHE A 461 1.20 2.56 -1.70
CA PHE A 461 2.30 2.75 -0.75
C PHE A 461 2.75 1.43 -0.08
N LEU A 462 2.13 0.30 -0.45
CA LEU A 462 2.61 -1.05 -0.09
C LEU A 462 3.48 -1.70 -1.18
N SER A 463 3.27 -1.33 -2.46
CA SER A 463 3.93 -1.96 -3.61
C SER A 463 5.37 -1.51 -3.84
N ALA A 464 5.82 -0.46 -3.17
CA ALA A 464 7.19 0.01 -3.26
C ALA A 464 8.08 -0.87 -2.35
N GLN A 465 9.15 -1.46 -2.86
CA GLN A 465 10.11 -2.24 -2.04
C GLN A 465 10.98 -1.32 -1.16
N THR A 466 10.39 -0.30 -0.56
CA THR A 466 11.11 0.79 0.06
C THR A 466 11.55 0.47 1.47
N ARG A 467 12.72 1.02 1.79
CA ARG A 467 13.20 1.05 3.17
C ARG A 467 12.24 1.86 4.00
N LEU A 468 11.98 1.36 5.20
CA LEU A 468 10.93 1.83 6.07
C LEU A 468 11.17 3.26 6.59
N ALA A 469 12.43 3.71 6.59
CA ALA A 469 12.81 5.11 6.84
C ALA A 469 12.13 6.12 5.91
N HIS A 470 11.50 5.71 4.80
CA HIS A 470 10.72 6.60 3.93
C HIS A 470 9.22 6.25 3.86
N PHE A 471 8.75 5.29 4.67
CA PHE A 471 7.33 4.87 4.62
C PHE A 471 6.40 6.04 4.97
N VAL A 472 6.74 6.83 6.00
CA VAL A 472 5.95 8.01 6.38
C VAL A 472 5.96 9.08 5.28
N GLU A 473 7.08 9.29 4.60
CA GLU A 473 7.15 10.19 3.44
C GLU A 473 6.35 9.65 2.24
N GLN A 474 6.34 8.35 2.01
CA GLN A 474 5.57 7.76 0.92
C GLN A 474 4.08 7.79 1.15
N VAL A 475 3.65 7.54 2.39
CA VAL A 475 2.26 7.77 2.77
C VAL A 475 1.94 9.25 2.58
N ALA A 476 2.83 10.18 2.95
CA ALA A 476 2.62 11.62 2.71
C ALA A 476 2.46 11.92 1.21
N VAL A 477 3.36 11.44 0.35
CA VAL A 477 3.27 11.62 -1.11
C VAL A 477 1.98 11.02 -1.69
N ALA A 478 1.56 9.85 -1.21
CA ALA A 478 0.34 9.20 -1.66
C ALA A 478 -0.92 9.95 -1.22
N VAL A 479 -0.91 10.54 -0.01
CA VAL A 479 -1.96 11.40 0.51
C VAL A 479 -2.00 12.71 -0.28
N ASP A 480 -0.87 13.41 -0.41
CA ASP A 480 -0.76 14.68 -1.14
C ASP A 480 -1.18 14.54 -2.61
N PHE A 481 -0.69 13.49 -3.31
CA PHE A 481 -1.10 13.21 -4.68
C PHE A 481 -2.62 13.04 -4.78
N LYS A 482 -3.23 12.39 -3.79
CA LYS A 482 -4.65 12.12 -3.81
C LYS A 482 -5.48 13.33 -3.45
N ASP A 483 -5.03 14.15 -2.50
CA ASP A 483 -5.68 15.41 -2.17
C ASP A 483 -5.67 16.32 -3.41
N GLN A 484 -4.54 16.44 -4.11
CA GLN A 484 -4.44 17.19 -5.37
C GLN A 484 -5.29 16.58 -6.50
N ALA A 485 -5.27 15.26 -6.68
CA ALA A 485 -6.09 14.60 -7.69
C ALA A 485 -7.59 14.72 -7.37
N ALA A 486 -7.97 14.65 -6.10
CA ALA A 486 -9.34 14.85 -5.64
C ALA A 486 -9.80 16.30 -5.87
N GLU A 487 -8.95 17.29 -5.65
CA GLU A 487 -9.22 18.70 -5.98
C GLU A 487 -9.39 18.90 -7.50
N GLN A 488 -8.50 18.33 -8.31
CA GLN A 488 -8.62 18.39 -9.78
C GLN A 488 -9.90 17.71 -10.28
N GLN A 489 -10.21 16.53 -9.74
CA GLN A 489 -11.42 15.79 -10.08
C GLN A 489 -12.68 16.52 -9.59
N THR A 490 -12.63 17.14 -8.42
CA THR A 490 -13.69 18.01 -7.91
C THR A 490 -13.93 19.18 -8.85
N MET A 491 -12.87 19.86 -9.29
CA MET A 491 -12.97 20.95 -10.27
C MET A 491 -13.58 20.44 -11.59
N GLN A 492 -13.10 19.32 -12.14
CA GLN A 492 -13.64 18.74 -13.37
C GLN A 492 -15.11 18.32 -13.24
N GLN A 493 -15.49 17.70 -12.12
CA GLN A 493 -16.88 17.30 -11.89
C GLN A 493 -17.80 18.49 -11.62
N ASN A 494 -17.29 19.57 -11.03
CA ASN A 494 -18.05 20.82 -10.87
C ASN A 494 -18.22 21.56 -12.21
N LEU A 495 -17.32 21.36 -13.18
CA LEU A 495 -17.42 21.88 -14.54
C LEU A 495 -18.36 21.05 -15.45
N GLN A 496 -18.73 19.83 -15.05
CA GLN A 496 -19.68 19.02 -15.81
C GLN A 496 -21.10 19.55 -15.63
N ASN A 497 -21.77 19.82 -16.75
CA ASN A 497 -23.20 20.10 -16.73
C ASN A 497 -23.96 18.89 -16.18
N ILE A 498 -24.67 19.10 -15.07
CA ILE A 498 -25.49 18.05 -14.46
C ILE A 498 -26.65 17.74 -15.40
N CYS A 499 -26.71 16.51 -15.90
CA CYS A 499 -27.83 16.03 -16.71
C CYS A 499 -28.94 15.52 -15.80
N LEU A 500 -30.12 16.15 -15.88
CA LEU A 500 -31.34 15.68 -15.21
C LEU A 500 -32.01 14.60 -16.07
N LYS A 501 -32.43 13.49 -15.45
CA LYS A 501 -33.01 12.31 -16.12
C LYS A 501 -34.53 12.24 -16.05
N THR A 502 -35.13 12.81 -15.02
CA THR A 502 -36.58 12.71 -14.78
C THR A 502 -37.31 14.02 -15.00
N GLY A 503 -36.59 15.15 -14.92
CA GLY A 503 -37.18 16.49 -15.00
C GLY A 503 -37.98 16.89 -13.74
N ALA A 504 -37.95 16.06 -12.69
CA ALA A 504 -38.69 16.33 -11.47
C ALA A 504 -38.09 17.52 -10.70
N PRO A 505 -38.90 18.44 -10.12
CA PRO A 505 -38.39 19.56 -9.33
C PRO A 505 -37.45 19.15 -8.19
N MET A 506 -37.72 18.01 -7.54
CA MET A 506 -36.87 17.50 -6.46
C MET A 506 -35.51 17.02 -6.96
N GLU A 507 -35.42 16.61 -8.23
CA GLU A 507 -34.16 16.25 -8.88
C GLU A 507 -33.29 17.50 -9.05
N SER A 508 -33.86 18.58 -9.58
CA SER A 508 -33.19 19.88 -9.72
C SER A 508 -32.75 20.45 -8.37
N HIS A 509 -33.60 20.33 -7.34
CA HIS A 509 -33.26 20.74 -5.98
C HIS A 509 -32.08 19.94 -5.41
N ALA A 510 -32.07 18.62 -5.59
CA ALA A 510 -30.95 17.80 -5.14
C ALA A 510 -29.65 18.12 -5.89
N ALA A 511 -29.73 18.36 -7.20
CA ALA A 511 -28.59 18.67 -8.06
C ALA A 511 -27.85 19.96 -7.64
N SER A 512 -28.57 20.96 -7.13
CA SER A 512 -27.97 22.22 -6.68
C SER A 512 -27.25 22.11 -5.34
N ILE A 513 -27.61 21.12 -4.51
CA ILE A 513 -27.08 20.98 -3.14
C ILE A 513 -26.00 19.89 -3.05
N LEU A 514 -26.22 18.73 -3.67
CA LEU A 514 -25.37 17.56 -3.51
C LEU A 514 -24.13 17.61 -4.42
N THR A 515 -23.06 16.94 -3.99
CA THR A 515 -21.93 16.64 -4.89
C THR A 515 -22.40 15.78 -6.06
N PRO A 516 -21.70 15.82 -7.20
CA PRO A 516 -22.04 14.96 -8.35
C PRO A 516 -22.14 13.47 -8.00
N PHE A 517 -21.27 12.98 -7.10
CA PHE A 517 -21.32 11.61 -6.58
C PHE A 517 -22.63 11.31 -5.85
N ALA A 518 -22.99 12.10 -4.83
CA ALA A 518 -24.19 11.86 -4.04
C ALA A 518 -25.46 12.10 -4.86
N PHE A 519 -25.45 13.12 -5.73
CA PHE A 519 -26.53 13.38 -6.67
C PHE A 519 -26.75 12.20 -7.62
N SER A 520 -25.69 11.65 -8.20
CA SER A 520 -25.79 10.48 -9.09
C SER A 520 -26.47 9.30 -8.39
N LYS A 521 -26.09 9.02 -7.13
CA LYS A 521 -26.70 7.96 -6.33
C LYS A 521 -28.18 8.21 -6.01
N LEU A 522 -28.53 9.45 -5.70
CA LEU A 522 -29.93 9.82 -5.50
C LEU A 522 -30.74 9.74 -6.80
N GLN A 523 -30.17 10.22 -7.91
CA GLN A 523 -30.81 10.20 -9.23
C GLN A 523 -31.07 8.76 -9.71
N GLU A 524 -30.15 7.82 -9.47
CA GLU A 524 -30.39 6.39 -9.69
C GLU A 524 -31.63 5.90 -8.93
N GLN A 525 -31.79 6.29 -7.66
CA GLN A 525 -32.96 5.92 -6.87
C GLN A 525 -34.24 6.59 -7.36
N LEU A 526 -34.16 7.84 -7.82
CA LEU A 526 -35.31 8.59 -8.35
C LEU A 526 -35.82 8.00 -9.66
N VAL A 527 -34.92 7.65 -10.59
CA VAL A 527 -35.28 6.95 -11.83
C VAL A 527 -35.95 5.62 -11.52
N LEU A 528 -35.40 4.85 -10.57
CA LEU A 528 -35.97 3.56 -10.17
C LEU A 528 -37.33 3.70 -9.46
N ALA A 529 -37.62 4.83 -8.82
CA ALA A 529 -38.89 5.08 -8.14
C ALA A 529 -40.09 5.09 -9.10
N ALA A 530 -39.89 5.38 -10.39
CA ALA A 530 -40.94 5.35 -11.40
C ALA A 530 -41.55 3.96 -11.61
N HIS A 531 -40.78 2.89 -11.34
CA HIS A 531 -41.24 1.50 -11.43
C HIS A 531 -42.01 1.03 -10.19
N TYR A 532 -42.25 1.91 -9.22
CA TYR A 532 -42.93 1.56 -7.97
C TYR A 532 -44.27 2.28 -7.85
N ALA A 533 -45.28 1.57 -7.37
CA ALA A 533 -46.56 2.11 -6.96
C ALA A 533 -46.59 2.29 -5.43
N SER A 534 -47.27 3.33 -4.99
CA SER A 534 -47.52 3.68 -3.58
C SER A 534 -49.00 3.48 -3.28
N PHE A 535 -49.30 2.72 -2.23
CA PHE A 535 -50.65 2.43 -1.76
C PHE A 535 -50.80 3.01 -0.35
N GLN A 536 -51.78 3.90 -0.15
CA GLN A 536 -52.06 4.47 1.16
C GLN A 536 -52.55 3.38 2.12
N MET A 537 -52.04 3.38 3.34
CA MET A 537 -52.47 2.55 4.48
C MET A 537 -52.78 3.46 5.68
N ASP A 538 -53.38 2.89 6.73
CA ASP A 538 -53.73 3.61 7.96
C ASP A 538 -52.49 4.21 8.66
N ASP A 539 -51.34 3.52 8.58
CA ASP A 539 -50.08 3.87 9.24
C ASP A 539 -48.98 4.36 8.26
N GLY A 540 -49.34 4.77 7.04
CA GLY A 540 -48.41 5.30 6.05
C GLY A 540 -48.66 4.78 4.64
N PHE A 541 -47.62 4.30 3.97
CA PHE A 541 -47.69 3.80 2.59
C PHE A 541 -47.06 2.43 2.46
N LEU A 542 -47.66 1.57 1.65
CA LEU A 542 -47.01 0.39 1.10
C LEU A 542 -46.49 0.71 -0.30
N VAL A 543 -45.20 0.56 -0.53
CA VAL A 543 -44.57 0.84 -1.82
C VAL A 543 -44.08 -0.46 -2.44
N ARG A 544 -44.52 -0.77 -3.66
CA ARG A 544 -44.23 -2.05 -4.33
C ARG A 544 -43.85 -1.84 -5.79
N HIS A 545 -42.93 -2.66 -6.28
CA HIS A 545 -42.61 -2.71 -7.70
C HIS A 545 -43.84 -3.09 -8.52
N HIS A 546 -44.06 -2.44 -9.65
CA HIS A 546 -45.30 -2.60 -10.44
C HIS A 546 -45.55 -4.03 -10.95
N THR A 547 -44.51 -4.85 -11.11
CA THR A 547 -44.61 -6.26 -11.54
C THR A 547 -44.86 -7.25 -10.41
N LYS A 548 -44.81 -6.82 -9.13
CA LYS A 548 -44.95 -7.73 -7.98
C LYS A 548 -46.35 -7.59 -7.38
N LEU A 549 -46.97 -8.72 -7.05
CA LEU A 549 -48.29 -8.77 -6.41
C LEU A 549 -48.18 -8.81 -4.87
N ASP A 550 -47.08 -9.33 -4.36
CA ASP A 550 -46.77 -9.51 -2.95
C ASP A 550 -45.49 -8.74 -2.54
N GLY A 551 -45.26 -8.67 -1.22
CA GLY A 551 -44.16 -7.90 -0.64
C GLY A 551 -44.36 -6.38 -0.73
N GLY A 552 -43.24 -5.65 -0.77
CA GLY A 552 -43.20 -4.18 -0.76
C GLY A 552 -42.44 -3.63 0.44
N ARG A 553 -42.43 -2.30 0.58
CA ARG A 553 -41.78 -1.58 1.68
C ARG A 553 -42.76 -0.63 2.33
N LYS A 554 -42.77 -0.63 3.66
CA LYS A 554 -43.54 0.33 4.42
C LYS A 554 -42.79 1.65 4.45
N VAL A 555 -43.48 2.73 4.13
CA VAL A 555 -42.95 4.09 4.16
C VAL A 555 -43.86 4.94 5.01
N TYR A 556 -43.31 5.48 6.09
CA TYR A 556 -43.98 6.43 6.96
C TYR A 556 -43.65 7.85 6.49
N TRP A 557 -44.67 8.71 6.31
CA TRP A 557 -44.50 10.07 5.83
C TRP A 557 -45.37 11.03 6.64
N VAL A 558 -44.74 12.01 7.30
CA VAL A 558 -45.38 13.08 8.06
C VAL A 558 -45.08 14.41 7.36
N PRO A 559 -45.99 14.90 6.49
CA PRO A 559 -45.73 16.10 5.68
C PRO A 559 -45.44 17.35 6.50
N GLN A 560 -46.16 17.55 7.62
CA GLN A 560 -46.05 18.74 8.47
C GLN A 560 -44.67 18.88 9.13
N GLU A 561 -44.04 17.75 9.46
CA GLU A 561 -42.72 17.69 10.09
C GLU A 561 -41.60 17.43 9.08
N GLY A 562 -41.95 17.13 7.82
CA GLY A 562 -41.00 16.74 6.79
C GLY A 562 -40.27 15.44 7.11
N ILE A 563 -40.88 14.52 7.86
CA ILE A 563 -40.26 13.25 8.29
C ILE A 563 -40.72 12.10 7.40
N ILE A 564 -39.78 11.49 6.69
CA ILE A 564 -39.95 10.24 5.95
C ILE A 564 -39.08 9.11 6.53
N SER A 565 -39.64 7.92 6.69
CA SER A 565 -38.90 6.71 7.06
C SER A 565 -39.34 5.55 6.18
N CYS A 566 -38.41 4.66 5.85
CA CYS A 566 -38.69 3.50 5.01
C CYS A 566 -38.10 2.25 5.62
N SER A 567 -38.87 1.16 5.62
CA SER A 567 -38.45 -0.13 6.19
C SER A 567 -37.24 -0.77 5.51
N CYS A 568 -36.77 -0.26 4.37
CA CYS A 568 -35.53 -0.72 3.73
C CYS A 568 -34.25 -0.14 4.35
N HIS A 569 -34.37 0.89 5.20
CA HIS A 569 -33.26 1.57 5.89
C HIS A 569 -32.13 2.11 4.99
N GLN A 570 -32.39 2.30 3.69
CA GLN A 570 -31.35 2.77 2.77
C GLN A 570 -30.80 4.16 3.14
N PHE A 571 -31.65 5.03 3.67
CA PHE A 571 -31.21 6.38 4.07
C PHE A 571 -30.30 6.31 5.30
N GLU A 572 -30.64 5.50 6.28
CA GLU A 572 -29.82 5.24 7.47
C GLU A 572 -28.50 4.58 7.07
N PHE A 573 -28.53 3.68 6.08
CA PHE A 573 -27.35 2.95 5.62
C PHE A 573 -26.36 3.80 4.80
N SER A 574 -26.86 4.65 3.89
CA SER A 574 -26.01 5.40 2.94
C SER A 574 -26.15 6.92 2.99
N GLY A 575 -27.12 7.46 3.73
CA GLY A 575 -27.45 8.89 3.74
C GLY A 575 -28.15 9.36 2.47
N ILE A 576 -28.66 8.45 1.64
CA ILE A 576 -29.33 8.73 0.36
C ILE A 576 -30.73 8.13 0.39
N LEU A 577 -31.76 8.92 0.05
CA LEU A 577 -33.14 8.43 0.04
C LEU A 577 -33.32 7.27 -0.95
N CYS A 578 -34.04 6.24 -0.52
CA CYS A 578 -34.40 5.13 -1.40
C CYS A 578 -35.50 5.53 -2.39
N ARG A 579 -35.58 4.75 -3.47
CA ARG A 579 -36.69 4.79 -4.44
C ARG A 579 -38.08 4.73 -3.80
N HIS A 580 -38.25 4.01 -2.69
CA HIS A 580 -39.55 3.88 -2.01
C HIS A 580 -39.98 5.20 -1.35
N ALA A 581 -39.06 5.83 -0.62
CA ALA A 581 -39.28 7.13 0.01
C ALA A 581 -39.52 8.20 -1.07
N LEU A 582 -38.70 8.21 -2.13
CA LEU A 582 -38.84 9.15 -3.25
C LEU A 582 -40.18 8.98 -3.99
N ARG A 583 -40.69 7.75 -4.13
CA ARG A 583 -42.01 7.48 -4.70
C ARG A 583 -43.12 8.11 -3.86
N VAL A 584 -43.05 7.99 -2.54
CA VAL A 584 -44.04 8.59 -1.62
C VAL A 584 -43.96 10.12 -1.66
N LEU A 585 -42.76 10.70 -1.64
CA LEU A 585 -42.56 12.14 -1.79
C LEU A 585 -43.16 12.67 -3.10
N SER A 586 -42.96 11.94 -4.20
CA SER A 586 -43.54 12.29 -5.51
C SER A 586 -45.07 12.21 -5.49
N THR A 587 -45.63 11.19 -4.84
CA THR A 587 -47.09 11.03 -4.68
C THR A 587 -47.68 12.15 -3.81
N GLY A 588 -46.95 12.59 -2.79
CA GLY A 588 -47.31 13.69 -1.91
C GLY A 588 -47.02 15.08 -2.45
N ASN A 589 -46.75 15.24 -3.76
CA ASN A 589 -46.42 16.50 -4.43
C ASN A 589 -45.27 17.27 -3.73
N CYS A 590 -44.29 16.56 -3.19
CA CYS A 590 -43.14 17.16 -2.55
C CYS A 590 -42.10 17.56 -3.62
N PHE A 591 -41.97 18.86 -3.88
CA PHE A 591 -41.08 19.37 -4.93
C PHE A 591 -39.64 19.61 -4.47
N GLN A 592 -39.39 19.59 -3.16
CA GLN A 592 -38.07 19.79 -2.57
C GLN A 592 -37.84 18.70 -1.52
N ILE A 593 -36.64 18.10 -1.56
CA ILE A 593 -36.24 17.11 -0.55
C ILE A 593 -36.05 17.83 0.80
N PRO A 594 -36.67 17.36 1.90
CA PRO A 594 -36.47 17.97 3.20
C PRO A 594 -34.99 17.95 3.61
N ASP A 595 -34.52 19.06 4.18
CA ASP A 595 -33.08 19.30 4.46
C ASP A 595 -32.38 18.20 5.25
N ARG A 596 -33.10 17.57 6.19
CA ARG A 596 -32.61 16.44 7.00
C ARG A 596 -32.19 15.22 6.17
N TYR A 597 -32.70 15.07 4.95
CA TYR A 597 -32.35 13.99 4.02
C TYR A 597 -31.27 14.39 3.01
N LEU A 598 -30.66 15.56 3.22
CA LEU A 598 -29.50 16.08 2.49
C LEU A 598 -28.38 16.31 3.52
N PRO A 599 -27.73 15.26 4.06
CA PRO A 599 -26.76 15.42 5.14
C PRO A 599 -25.52 16.21 4.66
N LEU A 600 -24.93 17.01 5.56
CA LEU A 600 -23.79 17.90 5.26
C LEU A 600 -22.65 17.17 4.55
N ARG A 601 -22.36 15.92 4.93
CA ARG A 601 -21.32 15.09 4.33
C ARG A 601 -21.49 14.79 2.84
N TRP A 602 -22.68 15.00 2.27
CA TRP A 602 -22.97 14.75 0.85
C TRP A 602 -23.23 16.05 0.08
N ARG A 603 -23.25 17.19 0.77
CA ARG A 603 -23.39 18.49 0.14
C ARG A 603 -22.07 18.92 -0.50
N ARG A 604 -22.17 19.80 -1.49
CA ARG A 604 -21.01 20.56 -1.96
C ARG A 604 -20.50 21.39 -0.80
N ILE A 605 -19.22 21.25 -0.48
CA ILE A 605 -18.58 22.13 0.48
C ILE A 605 -18.38 23.44 -0.27
N SER A 606 -19.29 24.41 -0.09
CA SER A 606 -18.94 25.79 -0.37
C SER A 606 -17.74 26.11 0.52
N THR A 607 -16.63 26.58 -0.06
CA THR A 607 -15.51 27.11 0.71
C THR A 607 -15.98 28.33 1.51
N SER A 608 -16.56 28.08 2.67
CA SER A 608 -16.68 29.03 3.76
C SER A 608 -15.99 28.40 4.97
N PRO A 609 -14.76 28.84 5.33
CA PRO A 609 -14.24 28.56 6.64
C PRO A 609 -14.88 29.53 7.65
N THR A 610 -15.01 29.02 8.88
CA THR A 610 -15.36 29.73 10.12
C THR A 610 -16.85 29.95 10.44
N LYS A 611 -17.33 29.06 11.33
CA LYS A 611 -18.25 29.29 12.46
C LYS A 611 -19.13 30.54 12.36
N VAL A 612 -20.41 30.33 12.06
CA VAL A 612 -21.46 31.31 12.38
C VAL A 612 -21.70 31.26 13.89
N LEU A 613 -21.02 32.14 14.63
CA LEU A 613 -21.64 32.76 15.80
C LEU A 613 -22.36 34.00 15.30
N HIS A 614 -23.62 34.13 15.71
CA HIS A 614 -24.49 35.29 15.45
C HIS A 614 -23.75 36.62 15.60
N ASN A 615 -23.70 37.42 14.54
CA ASN A 615 -23.86 38.88 14.55
C ASN A 615 -24.02 39.41 13.11
N SER A 616 -24.77 40.51 12.98
CA SER A 616 -25.24 41.15 11.73
C SER A 616 -24.17 41.32 10.64
N PRO A 617 -24.52 41.21 9.34
CA PRO A 617 -23.57 41.37 8.24
C PRO A 617 -23.00 42.79 8.21
N SER A 618 -21.68 42.91 8.23
CA SER A 618 -20.99 44.19 8.07
C SER A 618 -20.79 44.51 6.58
N ASP A 619 -20.82 45.79 6.20
CA ASP A 619 -20.53 46.34 4.84
C ASP A 619 -19.22 45.78 4.25
N HIS A 620 -18.27 45.36 5.09
CA HIS A 620 -17.03 44.69 4.65
C HIS A 620 -17.27 43.31 4.02
N THR A 621 -18.24 42.55 4.54
CA THR A 621 -18.59 41.21 4.04
C THR A 621 -19.25 41.28 2.66
N GLU A 622 -20.12 42.26 2.43
CA GLU A 622 -20.76 42.49 1.13
C GLU A 622 -19.75 42.94 0.07
N ARG A 623 -18.80 43.82 0.44
CA ARG A 623 -17.72 44.24 -0.47
C ARG A 623 -16.76 43.10 -0.83
N ILE A 624 -16.48 42.18 0.10
CA ILE A 624 -15.69 40.98 -0.19
C ILE A 624 -16.46 40.04 -1.13
N GLN A 625 -17.77 39.85 -0.92
CA GLN A 625 -18.60 39.04 -1.81
C GLN A 625 -18.67 39.62 -3.22
N LEU A 626 -18.81 40.94 -3.36
CA LEU A 626 -18.77 41.62 -4.65
C LEU A 626 -17.42 41.43 -5.35
N LEU A 627 -16.31 41.56 -4.61
CA LEU A 627 -14.96 41.33 -5.15
C LEU A 627 -14.78 39.88 -5.62
N GLN A 628 -15.26 38.90 -4.85
CA GLN A 628 -15.22 37.49 -5.23
C GLN A 628 -16.04 37.22 -6.49
N SER A 629 -17.23 37.82 -6.62
CA SER A 629 -18.05 37.73 -7.83
C SER A 629 -17.30 38.30 -9.05
N MET A 630 -16.67 39.47 -8.90
CA MET A 630 -15.92 40.10 -9.99
C MET A 630 -14.72 39.27 -10.44
N VAL A 631 -13.98 38.67 -9.50
CA VAL A 631 -12.86 37.76 -9.82
C VAL A 631 -13.36 36.51 -10.54
N SER A 632 -14.49 35.95 -10.13
CA SER A 632 -15.10 34.81 -10.82
C SER A 632 -15.50 35.16 -12.26
N THR A 633 -16.08 36.33 -12.50
CA THR A 633 -16.42 36.80 -13.85
C THR A 633 -15.16 37.02 -14.69
N LEU A 634 -14.10 37.61 -14.11
CA LEU A 634 -12.82 37.81 -14.78
C LEU A 634 -12.24 36.47 -15.25
N VAL A 635 -12.22 35.46 -14.37
CA VAL A 635 -11.72 34.11 -14.72
C VAL A 635 -12.56 33.49 -15.84
N SER A 636 -13.89 33.60 -15.78
CA SER A 636 -14.80 33.11 -16.81
C SER A 636 -14.58 33.77 -18.18
N GLU A 637 -14.39 35.09 -18.23
CA GLU A 637 -14.15 35.81 -19.49
C GLU A 637 -12.74 35.54 -20.06
N SER A 638 -11.77 35.36 -19.17
CA SER A 638 -10.36 35.12 -19.52
C SER A 638 -10.17 33.74 -20.16
N ALA A 639 -10.95 32.75 -19.74
CA ALA A 639 -10.89 31.39 -20.26
C ALA A 639 -11.35 31.25 -21.72
N LYS A 640 -12.00 32.28 -22.30
CA LYS A 640 -12.56 32.23 -23.66
C LYS A 640 -11.52 32.31 -24.78
N SER A 641 -10.31 32.83 -24.51
CA SER A 641 -9.20 32.79 -25.48
C SER A 641 -7.83 32.90 -24.81
N LYS A 642 -6.78 32.43 -25.49
CA LYS A 642 -5.40 32.52 -25.00
C LYS A 642 -4.94 33.97 -24.81
N GLU A 643 -5.36 34.86 -25.70
CA GLU A 643 -5.04 36.30 -25.63
C GLU A 643 -5.69 36.94 -24.39
N ARG A 644 -6.97 36.64 -24.12
CA ARG A 644 -7.68 37.14 -22.93
C ARG A 644 -7.07 36.63 -21.64
N LEU A 645 -6.68 35.35 -21.60
CA LEU A 645 -6.00 34.76 -20.45
C LEU A 645 -4.64 35.42 -20.20
N ALA A 646 -3.86 35.68 -21.25
CA ALA A 646 -2.58 36.37 -21.14
C ALA A 646 -2.76 37.79 -20.58
N THR A 647 -3.70 38.57 -21.14
CA THR A 647 -4.01 39.92 -20.65
C THR A 647 -4.50 39.90 -19.21
N ALA A 648 -5.41 38.99 -18.84
CA ALA A 648 -5.92 38.91 -17.48
C ALA A 648 -4.82 38.54 -16.48
N THR A 649 -3.94 37.60 -16.84
CA THR A 649 -2.82 37.18 -15.98
C THR A 649 -1.83 38.32 -15.76
N GLU A 650 -1.49 39.07 -16.80
CA GLU A 650 -0.63 40.26 -16.72
C GLU A 650 -1.25 41.34 -15.81
N GLN A 651 -2.52 41.69 -16.04
CA GLN A 651 -3.20 42.74 -15.28
C GLN A 651 -3.44 42.36 -13.82
N VAL A 652 -3.79 41.11 -13.53
CA VAL A 652 -3.94 40.61 -12.15
C VAL A 652 -2.60 40.64 -11.42
N THR A 653 -1.50 40.32 -12.09
CA THR A 653 -0.16 40.38 -11.49
C THR A 653 0.22 41.80 -11.07
N ILE A 654 -0.06 42.80 -11.94
CA ILE A 654 0.16 44.22 -11.64
C ILE A 654 -0.76 44.71 -10.50
N LEU A 655 -2.00 44.26 -10.48
CA LEU A 655 -2.94 44.64 -9.43
C LEU A 655 -2.52 44.05 -8.06
N LEU A 656 -2.08 42.79 -8.05
CA LEU A 656 -1.60 42.12 -6.83
C LEU A 656 -0.33 42.77 -6.27
N SER A 657 0.60 43.21 -7.10
CA SER A 657 1.78 43.94 -6.61
C SER A 657 1.37 45.26 -5.96
N ARG A 658 0.48 46.05 -6.60
CA ARG A 658 -0.04 47.30 -6.03
C ARG A 658 -0.79 47.11 -4.72
N ILE A 659 -1.59 46.04 -4.59
CA ILE A 659 -2.31 45.75 -3.34
C ILE A 659 -1.33 45.35 -2.23
N ARG A 660 -0.28 44.59 -2.54
CA ARG A 660 0.74 44.19 -1.56
C ARG A 660 1.57 45.37 -1.04
N GLU A 661 1.68 46.44 -1.82
CA GLU A 661 2.38 47.68 -1.44
C GLU A 661 1.53 48.62 -0.56
N GLN A 662 0.23 48.33 -0.36
CA GLN A 662 -0.62 49.13 0.52
C GLN A 662 -0.31 48.85 2.01
N PRO A 663 -0.09 49.89 2.84
CA PRO A 663 0.17 49.71 4.27
C PRO A 663 -1.08 49.23 5.01
N VAL A 664 -0.94 48.18 5.82
CA VAL A 664 -1.99 47.69 6.71
C VAL A 664 -2.07 48.61 7.93
N ALA A 665 -3.18 49.34 8.09
CA ALA A 665 -3.39 50.20 9.25
C ALA A 665 -3.50 49.33 10.53
N SER A 666 -2.57 49.50 11.46
CA SER A 666 -2.62 48.90 12.80
C SER A 666 -3.69 49.60 13.64
N GLN A 667 -4.79 48.89 13.94
CA GLN A 667 -5.76 49.37 14.92
C GLN A 667 -5.19 49.26 16.35
N GLY A 668 -4.75 50.43 16.83
CA GLY A 668 -4.60 50.91 18.21
C GLY A 668 -4.63 49.94 19.39
N LEU A 669 -3.46 49.82 20.04
CA LEU A 669 -3.35 49.67 21.50
C LEU A 669 -4.15 50.80 22.17
N ARG A 670 -5.16 50.45 22.97
CA ARG A 670 -5.74 51.38 23.96
C ARG A 670 -4.95 51.24 25.26
N ASP A 671 -4.29 52.32 25.64
CA ASP A 671 -3.65 52.53 26.93
C ASP A 671 -4.62 52.24 28.08
N ILE A 672 -4.20 51.36 29.00
CA ILE A 672 -4.83 51.17 30.31
C ILE A 672 -4.13 52.14 31.27
N SER A 673 -4.83 53.20 31.66
CA SER A 673 -4.46 54.04 32.80
C SER A 673 -5.06 53.47 34.10
N PRO A 674 -4.34 53.50 35.24
CA PRO A 674 -4.81 52.90 36.49
C PRO A 674 -5.67 53.90 37.27
N ILE A 675 -6.89 53.49 37.66
CA ILE A 675 -7.71 54.24 38.61
C ILE A 675 -7.57 53.62 40.01
N HIS A 676 -7.12 54.47 40.93
CA HIS A 676 -7.02 54.27 42.36
C HIS A 676 -8.37 53.99 43.04
N ARG A 677 -8.28 53.25 44.16
CA ARG A 677 -9.29 53.06 45.22
C ARG A 677 -10.15 54.30 45.52
N ASN A 678 -11.43 54.08 45.84
CA ASN A 678 -12.00 54.44 47.16
C ASN A 678 -13.44 53.92 47.35
N ILE A 679 -13.64 53.35 48.55
CA ILE A 679 -14.88 52.95 49.26
C ILE A 679 -15.56 51.67 48.76
#